data_AF-A0A366HGY3-F1
#
_entry.id   AF-A0A366HGY3-F1
#
_cell.length_a   1.000
_cell.length_b   1.000
_cell.length_c   1.000
_cell.angle_alpha   90.00
_cell.angle_beta   90.00
_cell.angle_gamma   90.00
#
_symmetry.space_group_name_H-M   'P 1'
#
loop_
_entity.id
_entity.type
_entity.pdbx_description
1 polymer ?
#
loop_
_entity_poly.entity_id
_entity_poly.type
_entity_poly.pdbx_seq_one_letter_code
_entity_poly.pdbx_strand_id
1 'polypeptide(L)'
;MKVLLTLFAVVFSFQAVAIHATELLQSQTPRGTHYAISGDSSGSPAPTLFIIGNPISVMGQEGMRYLIGTGEILAKHGWRYVLLDPACEGHDVQEGQPKSLSGWATHAKNGHDFMGPYVRNCVDVLDHLIDEGITDGKQVVVQGVSRGGFCALHFAAGEPRIQAVVGISPVTNPLALKEFSGVTAAQVAGFSLDGVLEKMVNRTVWISIGNADDRVNSEDCIGFTRRLVATTQRLQPGLNLVPVHLHVGVSAGHRSPDDAYAKAAEFLLAQFPGKPASGVTRDVFSGDFPPASYGKNFEEVEATVQEVIERVFRDEDGILRSGVNGRTMKPLTNTEVLDRPKGKGGYPEHSAMPDALKAVWLNYENAGEASGAYLMALCLKYEATHDPKVRELARRTLDAIVTLWRNAAPSAGNGGGGRGWFPKPYAGIHKLAGIEECSADQYAGITLGLHAYHRTLADAAEKKQIEEVIVSFSDWWHDHDHSGVYFGKPIWWKRLEWHPMAAAYFLYLHALAESWRPSAKSRQSFETWLALKATLLRPDKATGITMHGLPVLCLEQLHLLRPDLDAVWQPALVHQAALLARSVDQTAQSKHFEVLGYGADYLGAAHRLLPDAGYDKLALRCLETLKNRGDFYHIRREQRIDQLPPLVSGDDYRDVFFCEGHVHWMAGYWRRQLQK
;
A
#
# COMPACT_ATOMS: atom_id res chain seq x y z
N MET A 1 -40.81 29.51 -38.32
CA MET A 1 -39.51 30.15 -38.04
C MET A 1 -38.76 29.21 -37.10
N LYS A 2 -37.63 28.66 -37.58
CA LYS A 2 -36.87 27.53 -37.02
C LYS A 2 -35.91 28.00 -35.92
N VAL A 3 -35.76 27.26 -34.82
CA VAL A 3 -34.49 26.96 -34.08
C VAL A 3 -34.77 25.69 -33.24
N LEU A 4 -34.61 24.48 -33.78
CA LEU A 4 -33.45 23.57 -33.66
C LEU A 4 -32.96 23.28 -32.22
N LEU A 5 -33.53 22.23 -31.61
CA LEU A 5 -32.88 21.43 -30.56
C LEU A 5 -32.06 20.32 -31.25
N THR A 6 -30.80 20.15 -30.89
CA THR A 6 -30.01 18.96 -31.26
C THR A 6 -29.44 18.36 -29.98
N LEU A 7 -30.07 17.27 -29.53
CA LEU A 7 -29.57 16.39 -28.47
C LEU A 7 -28.45 15.52 -29.06
N PHE A 8 -27.22 15.65 -28.55
CA PHE A 8 -26.17 14.65 -28.76
C PHE A 8 -26.35 13.54 -27.71
N ALA A 9 -26.80 12.36 -28.14
CA ALA A 9 -26.73 11.14 -27.35
C ALA A 9 -25.29 10.59 -27.44
N VAL A 10 -24.52 10.73 -26.35
CA VAL A 10 -23.24 10.04 -26.19
C VAL A 10 -23.54 8.62 -25.72
N VAL A 11 -23.37 7.66 -26.63
CA VAL A 11 -23.38 6.23 -26.31
C VAL A 11 -22.05 5.91 -25.61
N PHE A 12 -22.08 5.74 -24.28
CA PHE A 12 -20.96 5.16 -23.55
C PHE A 12 -20.93 3.65 -23.80
N SER A 13 -20.00 3.20 -24.65
CA SER A 13 -19.60 1.80 -24.71
C SER A 13 -18.77 1.48 -23.46
N PHE A 14 -19.35 0.77 -22.50
CA PHE A 14 -18.60 0.09 -21.45
C PHE A 14 -17.72 -0.97 -22.11
N GLN A 15 -16.43 -0.69 -22.30
CA GLN A 15 -15.45 -1.75 -22.50
C GLN A 15 -15.21 -2.40 -21.14
N ALA A 16 -15.80 -3.58 -20.93
CA ALA A 16 -15.41 -4.45 -19.84
C ALA A 16 -13.90 -4.74 -19.99
N VAL A 17 -13.11 -4.36 -18.99
CA VAL A 17 -11.71 -4.75 -18.90
C VAL A 17 -11.69 -6.27 -18.72
N ALA A 18 -11.41 -6.99 -19.80
CA ALA A 18 -11.22 -8.43 -19.75
C ALA A 18 -9.96 -8.72 -18.94
N ILE A 19 -10.13 -9.12 -17.67
CA ILE A 19 -9.07 -9.71 -16.85
C ILE A 19 -8.54 -10.89 -17.66
N HIS A 20 -7.31 -10.79 -18.15
CA HIS A 20 -6.69 -11.87 -18.90
C HIS A 20 -6.59 -13.10 -18.00
N ALA A 21 -7.36 -14.13 -18.36
CA ALA A 21 -7.36 -15.41 -17.68
C ALA A 21 -5.95 -16.02 -17.78
N THR A 22 -5.42 -16.54 -16.66
CA THR A 22 -4.13 -17.24 -16.66
C THR A 22 -4.21 -18.47 -17.55
N GLU A 23 -3.29 -18.57 -18.52
CA GLU A 23 -3.18 -19.70 -19.43
C GLU A 23 -2.73 -20.97 -18.70
N LEU A 24 -3.31 -22.11 -19.08
CA LEU A 24 -2.97 -23.43 -18.56
C LEU A 24 -2.15 -24.20 -19.59
N LEU A 25 -0.90 -24.52 -19.24
CA LEU A 25 0.00 -25.29 -20.08
C LEU A 25 -0.14 -26.77 -19.76
N GLN A 26 -0.53 -27.59 -20.74
CA GLN A 26 -0.59 -29.04 -20.59
C GLN A 26 0.79 -29.66 -20.84
N SER A 27 1.16 -30.64 -20.02
CA SER A 27 2.47 -31.31 -20.08
C SER A 27 2.37 -32.76 -19.60
N GLN A 28 3.49 -33.47 -19.65
CA GLN A 28 3.62 -34.87 -19.23
C GLN A 28 4.99 -35.09 -18.60
N THR A 29 5.05 -35.89 -17.53
CA THR A 29 6.32 -36.30 -16.91
C THR A 29 7.09 -37.27 -17.83
N PRO A 30 8.40 -37.50 -17.59
CA PRO A 30 9.15 -38.54 -18.31
C PRO A 30 8.58 -39.95 -18.18
N ARG A 31 7.82 -40.24 -17.11
CA ARG A 31 7.14 -41.53 -16.90
C ARG A 31 5.75 -41.61 -17.54
N GLY A 32 5.30 -40.53 -18.16
CA GLY A 32 4.06 -40.50 -18.92
C GLY A 32 2.85 -39.97 -18.16
N THR A 33 3.01 -39.37 -16.98
CA THR A 33 1.88 -38.83 -16.22
C THR A 33 1.49 -37.44 -16.73
N HIS A 34 0.24 -37.25 -17.12
CA HIS A 34 -0.27 -35.97 -17.63
C HIS A 34 -0.65 -34.99 -16.52
N TYR A 35 -0.38 -33.70 -16.75
CA TYR A 35 -0.79 -32.61 -15.86
C TYR A 35 -0.99 -31.30 -16.65
N ALA A 36 -1.60 -30.29 -16.02
CA ALA A 36 -1.55 -28.91 -16.50
C ALA A 36 -1.05 -27.96 -15.40
N ILE A 37 -0.40 -26.86 -15.76
CA ILE A 37 0.16 -25.89 -14.81
C ILE A 37 -0.17 -24.45 -15.21
N SER A 38 -0.28 -23.56 -14.23
CA SER A 38 -0.55 -22.14 -14.44
C SER A 38 0.70 -21.30 -14.77
N GLY A 39 0.57 -20.48 -15.82
CA GLY A 39 1.57 -19.48 -16.23
C GLY A 39 2.84 -20.09 -16.86
N ASP A 40 3.85 -19.24 -17.10
CA ASP A 40 5.12 -19.65 -17.71
C ASP A 40 6.00 -20.41 -16.71
N SER A 41 6.60 -21.52 -17.15
CA SER A 41 7.58 -22.33 -16.40
C SER A 41 8.85 -21.57 -15.98
N SER A 42 9.11 -20.38 -16.53
CA SER A 42 10.24 -19.55 -16.12
C SER A 42 10.07 -18.97 -14.71
N GLY A 43 11.03 -19.21 -13.81
CA GLY A 43 11.00 -18.66 -12.45
C GLY A 43 11.84 -19.42 -11.43
N SER A 44 11.94 -18.88 -10.22
CA SER A 44 12.44 -19.61 -9.05
C SER A 44 11.35 -20.55 -8.49
N PRO A 45 11.73 -21.61 -7.75
CA PRO A 45 10.76 -22.51 -7.12
C PRO A 45 9.71 -21.75 -6.30
N ALA A 46 8.43 -22.11 -6.47
CA ALA A 46 7.30 -21.42 -5.85
C ALA A 46 6.41 -22.38 -5.02
N PRO A 47 5.71 -21.87 -3.99
CA PRO A 47 4.63 -22.61 -3.33
C PRO A 47 3.62 -23.12 -4.36
N THR A 48 3.20 -24.38 -4.25
CA THR A 48 2.41 -25.03 -5.31
C THR A 48 1.16 -25.72 -4.77
N LEU A 49 0.02 -25.42 -5.37
CA LEU A 49 -1.28 -26.04 -5.13
C LEU A 49 -1.60 -27.07 -6.22
N PHE A 50 -1.70 -28.35 -5.86
CA PHE A 50 -2.29 -29.37 -6.73
C PHE A 50 -3.82 -29.33 -6.63
N ILE A 51 -4.54 -29.40 -7.75
CA ILE A 51 -6.00 -29.37 -7.80
C ILE A 51 -6.50 -30.62 -8.52
N ILE A 52 -7.38 -31.37 -7.84
CA ILE A 52 -8.01 -32.59 -8.36
C ILE A 52 -9.53 -32.41 -8.31
N GLY A 53 -10.23 -32.42 -9.45
CA GLY A 53 -11.69 -32.26 -9.45
C GLY A 53 -12.35 -32.87 -10.66
N ASN A 54 -12.22 -32.17 -11.79
CA ASN A 54 -12.66 -32.63 -13.10
C ASN A 54 -11.45 -32.85 -14.01
N PRO A 55 -11.61 -33.61 -15.11
CA PRO A 55 -10.50 -33.82 -16.02
C PRO A 55 -9.91 -32.50 -16.57
N ILE A 56 -8.61 -32.50 -16.83
CA ILE A 56 -7.85 -31.32 -17.26
C ILE A 56 -8.50 -30.65 -18.48
N SER A 57 -9.02 -31.45 -19.41
CA SER A 57 -9.67 -31.00 -20.65
C SER A 57 -10.93 -30.16 -20.45
N VAL A 58 -11.56 -30.21 -19.27
CA VAL A 58 -12.75 -29.41 -18.96
C VAL A 58 -12.48 -28.26 -17.99
N MET A 59 -11.44 -28.36 -17.16
CA MET A 59 -11.13 -27.34 -16.13
C MET A 59 -10.73 -25.98 -16.73
N GLY A 60 -10.27 -25.94 -17.98
CA GLY A 60 -9.98 -24.71 -18.71
C GLY A 60 -11.19 -24.01 -19.34
N GLN A 61 -12.37 -24.64 -19.34
CA GLN A 61 -13.58 -24.10 -19.97
C GLN A 61 -14.27 -23.07 -19.07
N GLU A 62 -14.86 -22.03 -19.65
CA GLU A 62 -15.43 -20.86 -18.93
C GLU A 62 -16.40 -21.27 -17.80
N GLY A 63 -17.32 -22.21 -18.07
CA GLY A 63 -18.30 -22.68 -17.09
C GLY A 63 -17.74 -23.57 -15.96
N MET A 64 -16.49 -24.00 -16.05
CA MET A 64 -15.84 -24.91 -15.10
C MET A 64 -14.67 -24.24 -14.35
N ARG A 65 -14.27 -23.04 -14.76
CA ARG A 65 -13.10 -22.34 -14.23
C ARG A 65 -13.22 -21.97 -12.75
N TYR A 66 -14.44 -21.85 -12.22
CA TYR A 66 -14.64 -21.60 -10.79
C TYR A 66 -14.00 -22.70 -9.91
N LEU A 67 -13.85 -23.93 -10.42
CA LEU A 67 -13.22 -25.04 -9.69
C LEU A 67 -11.71 -24.84 -9.44
N ILE A 68 -11.06 -23.94 -10.18
CA ILE A 68 -9.66 -23.54 -9.99
C ILE A 68 -9.52 -22.19 -9.25
N GLY A 69 -10.63 -21.62 -8.76
CA GLY A 69 -10.65 -20.28 -8.16
C GLY A 69 -9.67 -20.08 -7.00
N THR A 70 -9.46 -21.11 -6.15
CA THR A 70 -8.42 -21.07 -5.11
C THR A 70 -7.04 -20.84 -5.72
N GLY A 71 -6.70 -21.58 -6.78
CA GLY A 71 -5.42 -21.45 -7.48
C GLY A 71 -5.24 -20.08 -8.11
N GLU A 72 -6.28 -19.51 -8.71
CA GLU A 72 -6.22 -18.17 -9.30
C GLU A 72 -6.03 -17.06 -8.26
N ILE A 73 -6.61 -17.22 -7.06
CA ILE A 73 -6.36 -16.29 -5.96
C ILE A 73 -4.91 -16.44 -5.49
N LEU A 74 -4.46 -17.66 -5.21
CA LEU A 74 -3.09 -17.91 -4.73
C LEU A 74 -2.01 -17.48 -5.74
N ALA A 75 -2.28 -17.61 -7.05
CA ALA A 75 -1.35 -17.17 -8.09
C ALA A 75 -1.04 -15.66 -8.00
N LYS A 76 -2.00 -14.84 -7.54
CA LYS A 76 -1.78 -13.40 -7.27
C LYS A 76 -0.79 -13.16 -6.12
N HIS A 77 -0.56 -14.18 -5.30
CA HIS A 77 0.39 -14.20 -4.18
C HIS A 77 1.64 -15.02 -4.49
N GLY A 78 1.94 -15.28 -5.76
CA GLY A 78 3.18 -15.93 -6.19
C GLY A 78 3.16 -17.45 -6.11
N TRP A 79 1.99 -18.07 -5.91
CA TRP A 79 1.85 -19.52 -5.99
C TRP A 79 1.74 -20.00 -7.43
N ARG A 80 2.03 -21.28 -7.63
CA ARG A 80 1.62 -22.04 -8.81
C ARG A 80 0.45 -22.93 -8.47
N TYR A 81 -0.32 -23.31 -9.48
CA TYR A 81 -1.28 -24.39 -9.32
C TYR A 81 -1.21 -25.37 -10.49
N VAL A 82 -1.38 -26.64 -10.15
CA VAL A 82 -1.21 -27.79 -11.03
C VAL A 82 -2.52 -28.57 -11.04
N LEU A 83 -3.02 -28.90 -12.22
CA LEU A 83 -4.23 -29.71 -12.38
C LEU A 83 -3.84 -31.15 -12.67
N LEU A 84 -4.47 -32.08 -11.97
CA LEU A 84 -4.37 -33.51 -12.21
C LEU A 84 -5.76 -34.08 -12.54
N ASP A 85 -5.79 -35.06 -13.43
CA ASP A 85 -7.00 -35.85 -13.64
C ASP A 85 -7.34 -36.64 -12.36
N PRO A 86 -8.62 -36.77 -11.97
CA PRO A 86 -9.03 -37.67 -10.88
C PRO A 86 -8.86 -39.14 -11.28
N ALA A 87 -8.75 -40.02 -10.28
CA ALA A 87 -8.67 -41.46 -10.52
C ALA A 87 -9.85 -41.96 -11.37
N CYS A 88 -9.56 -42.83 -12.35
CA CYS A 88 -10.51 -43.39 -13.32
C CYS A 88 -11.18 -42.33 -14.22
N GLU A 89 -10.53 -41.20 -14.47
CA GLU A 89 -11.03 -40.13 -15.33
C GLU A 89 -9.89 -39.47 -16.13
N GLY A 90 -10.23 -38.75 -17.20
CA GLY A 90 -9.23 -38.14 -18.09
C GLY A 90 -8.22 -39.17 -18.62
N HIS A 91 -6.94 -38.93 -18.39
CA HIS A 91 -5.83 -39.81 -18.77
C HIS A 91 -5.62 -41.00 -17.82
N ASP A 92 -6.33 -41.07 -16.68
CA ASP A 92 -6.26 -42.20 -15.74
C ASP A 92 -7.27 -43.32 -16.08
N VAL A 93 -8.08 -43.16 -17.12
CA VAL A 93 -9.04 -44.20 -17.56
C VAL A 93 -8.31 -45.36 -18.23
N GLN A 94 -8.54 -46.59 -17.75
CA GLN A 94 -8.04 -47.81 -18.40
C GLN A 94 -8.97 -48.28 -19.51
N GLU A 95 -8.44 -49.02 -20.50
CA GLU A 95 -9.22 -49.58 -21.60
C GLU A 95 -10.32 -50.51 -21.07
N GLY A 96 -11.55 -50.33 -21.55
CA GLY A 96 -12.72 -51.11 -21.12
C GLY A 96 -13.28 -50.77 -19.73
N GLN A 97 -12.65 -49.85 -19.00
CA GLN A 97 -13.08 -49.46 -17.66
C GLN A 97 -14.23 -48.43 -17.71
N PRO A 98 -15.28 -48.56 -16.85
CA PRO A 98 -16.22 -47.47 -16.64
C PRO A 98 -15.52 -46.22 -16.08
N LYS A 99 -15.92 -45.03 -16.54
CA LYS A 99 -15.33 -43.77 -16.08
C LYS A 99 -15.83 -43.39 -14.69
N SER A 100 -15.05 -42.57 -14.00
CA SER A 100 -15.43 -41.89 -12.76
C SER A 100 -15.80 -42.85 -11.62
N LEU A 101 -16.77 -42.45 -10.77
CA LEU A 101 -17.23 -43.22 -9.60
C LEU A 101 -17.73 -44.64 -9.95
N SER A 102 -18.26 -44.86 -11.17
CA SER A 102 -18.62 -46.20 -11.64
C SER A 102 -17.40 -47.09 -11.84
N GLY A 103 -16.27 -46.51 -12.27
CA GLY A 103 -14.97 -47.19 -12.33
C GLY A 103 -14.52 -47.60 -10.93
N TRP A 104 -14.63 -46.70 -9.95
CA TRP A 104 -14.27 -46.99 -8.56
C TRP A 104 -15.11 -48.14 -7.98
N ALA A 105 -16.43 -48.11 -8.20
CA ALA A 105 -17.32 -49.17 -7.74
C ALA A 105 -16.99 -50.52 -8.39
N THR A 106 -16.55 -50.54 -9.66
CA THR A 106 -16.10 -51.75 -10.35
C THR A 106 -14.81 -52.30 -9.73
N HIS A 107 -13.83 -51.43 -9.45
CA HIS A 107 -12.61 -51.83 -8.75
C HIS A 107 -12.91 -52.38 -7.35
N ALA A 108 -13.79 -51.72 -6.59
CA ALA A 108 -14.21 -52.19 -5.28
C ALA A 108 -14.86 -53.57 -5.33
N LYS A 109 -15.78 -53.81 -6.28
CA LYS A 109 -16.44 -55.11 -6.46
C LYS A 109 -15.44 -56.24 -6.75
N ASN A 110 -14.41 -55.93 -7.52
CA ASN A 110 -13.38 -56.88 -7.94
C ASN A 110 -12.18 -56.96 -6.98
N GLY A 111 -12.14 -56.15 -5.91
CA GLY A 111 -11.01 -56.10 -4.97
C GLY A 111 -9.71 -55.56 -5.59
N HIS A 112 -9.81 -54.73 -6.63
CA HIS A 112 -8.66 -54.15 -7.31
C HIS A 112 -8.23 -52.83 -6.65
N ASP A 113 -6.95 -52.67 -6.36
CA ASP A 113 -6.37 -51.39 -5.91
C ASP A 113 -6.18 -50.45 -7.10
N PHE A 114 -6.98 -49.38 -7.14
CA PHE A 114 -6.87 -48.30 -8.12
C PHE A 114 -6.25 -47.03 -7.51
N MET A 115 -6.28 -46.88 -6.18
CA MET A 115 -5.84 -45.66 -5.51
C MET A 115 -4.31 -45.64 -5.34
N GLY A 116 -3.68 -46.78 -5.08
CA GLY A 116 -2.23 -46.91 -5.01
C GLY A 116 -1.52 -46.47 -6.30
N PRO A 117 -1.90 -46.99 -7.48
CA PRO A 117 -1.40 -46.51 -8.76
C PRO A 117 -1.63 -45.02 -8.98
N TYR A 118 -2.82 -44.51 -8.66
CA TYR A 118 -3.15 -43.11 -8.80
C TYR A 118 -2.25 -42.18 -7.96
N VAL A 119 -2.04 -42.50 -6.68
CA VAL A 119 -1.16 -41.70 -5.80
C VAL A 119 0.28 -41.68 -6.33
N ARG A 120 0.76 -42.79 -6.93
CA ARG A 120 2.10 -42.81 -7.56
C ARG A 120 2.20 -41.85 -8.75
N ASN A 121 1.13 -41.70 -9.53
CA ASN A 121 1.07 -40.72 -10.62
C ASN A 121 1.11 -39.29 -10.07
N CYS A 122 0.39 -39.00 -8.96
CA CYS A 122 0.48 -37.68 -8.32
C CYS A 122 1.90 -37.36 -7.81
N VAL A 123 2.56 -38.33 -7.17
CA VAL A 123 3.95 -38.20 -6.70
C VAL A 123 4.91 -37.98 -7.87
N ASP A 124 4.71 -38.67 -9.00
CA ASP A 124 5.53 -38.50 -10.20
C ASP A 124 5.50 -37.07 -10.74
N VAL A 125 4.33 -36.44 -10.78
CA VAL A 125 4.22 -35.03 -11.18
C VAL A 125 4.92 -34.12 -10.17
N LEU A 126 4.77 -34.38 -8.87
CA LEU A 126 5.43 -33.59 -7.83
C LEU A 126 6.96 -33.68 -7.95
N ASP A 127 7.51 -34.89 -8.09
CA ASP A 127 8.95 -35.11 -8.25
C ASP A 127 9.48 -34.33 -9.47
N HIS A 128 8.81 -34.48 -10.61
CA HIS A 128 9.18 -33.79 -11.83
C HIS A 128 9.19 -32.26 -11.67
N LEU A 129 8.18 -31.67 -11.04
CA LEU A 129 8.10 -30.21 -10.86
C LEU A 129 9.14 -29.67 -9.86
N ILE A 130 9.55 -30.48 -8.87
CA ILE A 130 10.64 -30.12 -7.95
C ILE A 130 11.98 -30.19 -8.68
N ASP A 131 12.21 -31.25 -9.47
CA ASP A 131 13.46 -31.45 -10.21
C ASP A 131 13.69 -30.36 -11.26
N GLU A 132 12.63 -29.87 -11.91
CA GLU A 132 12.66 -28.73 -12.84
C GLU A 132 12.78 -27.37 -12.13
N GLY A 133 12.83 -27.32 -10.80
CA GLY A 133 12.92 -26.08 -10.04
C GLY A 133 11.67 -25.20 -10.10
N ILE A 134 10.52 -25.77 -10.45
CA ILE A 134 9.23 -25.06 -10.56
C ILE A 134 8.55 -25.00 -9.19
N THR A 135 8.55 -26.11 -8.45
CA THR A 135 7.88 -26.26 -7.15
C THR A 135 8.87 -26.17 -6.00
N ASP A 136 8.56 -25.36 -4.98
CA ASP A 136 9.20 -25.46 -3.67
C ASP A 136 8.67 -26.70 -2.94
N GLY A 137 9.48 -27.76 -2.87
CA GLY A 137 9.12 -29.03 -2.23
C GLY A 137 8.78 -28.94 -0.74
N LYS A 138 9.00 -27.80 -0.08
CA LYS A 138 8.59 -27.56 1.31
C LYS A 138 7.22 -26.86 1.44
N GLN A 139 6.67 -26.36 0.34
CA GLN A 139 5.44 -25.58 0.31
C GLN A 139 4.47 -26.15 -0.72
N VAL A 140 4.09 -27.41 -0.50
CA VAL A 140 3.18 -28.15 -1.39
C VAL A 140 1.88 -28.42 -0.68
N VAL A 141 0.77 -28.11 -1.34
CA VAL A 141 -0.58 -28.33 -0.83
C VAL A 141 -1.45 -28.98 -1.91
N VAL A 142 -2.52 -29.66 -1.51
CA VAL A 142 -3.46 -30.29 -2.44
C VAL A 142 -4.89 -29.88 -2.13
N GLN A 143 -5.65 -29.56 -3.16
CA GLN A 143 -7.09 -29.36 -3.12
C GLN A 143 -7.78 -30.42 -3.94
N GLY A 144 -8.97 -30.84 -3.50
CA GLY A 144 -9.87 -31.52 -4.40
C GLY A 144 -11.34 -31.29 -4.16
N VAL A 145 -12.13 -31.51 -5.21
CA VAL A 145 -13.58 -31.31 -5.24
C VAL A 145 -14.32 -32.64 -5.40
N SER A 146 -15.32 -32.92 -4.57
CA SER A 146 -16.10 -34.16 -4.65
C SER A 146 -15.21 -35.41 -4.59
N ARG A 147 -15.25 -36.28 -5.60
CA ARG A 147 -14.31 -37.41 -5.76
C ARG A 147 -12.84 -36.97 -5.76
N GLY A 148 -12.54 -35.79 -6.30
CA GLY A 148 -11.20 -35.23 -6.27
C GLY A 148 -10.75 -34.90 -4.84
N GLY A 149 -11.67 -34.54 -3.95
CA GLY A 149 -11.38 -34.34 -2.52
C GLY A 149 -10.97 -35.65 -1.83
N PHE A 150 -11.59 -36.77 -2.20
CA PHE A 150 -11.17 -38.11 -1.73
C PHE A 150 -9.76 -38.46 -2.23
N CYS A 151 -9.48 -38.19 -3.51
CA CYS A 151 -8.15 -38.38 -4.10
C CYS A 151 -7.08 -37.50 -3.41
N ALA A 152 -7.40 -36.23 -3.14
CA ALA A 152 -6.53 -35.29 -2.45
C ALA A 152 -6.16 -35.75 -1.03
N LEU A 153 -7.12 -36.31 -0.30
CA LEU A 153 -6.89 -36.88 1.04
C LEU A 153 -5.96 -38.11 0.99
N HIS A 154 -6.14 -38.99 0.01
CA HIS A 154 -5.23 -40.13 -0.21
C HIS A 154 -3.82 -39.67 -0.62
N PHE A 155 -3.72 -38.67 -1.50
CA PHE A 155 -2.44 -38.12 -1.91
C PHE A 155 -1.69 -37.52 -0.72
N ALA A 156 -2.36 -36.67 0.08
CA ALA A 156 -1.77 -36.08 1.28
C ALA A 156 -1.34 -37.12 2.33
N ALA A 157 -2.08 -38.23 2.44
CA ALA A 157 -1.75 -39.33 3.33
C ALA A 157 -0.57 -40.18 2.83
N GLY A 158 -0.40 -40.30 1.51
CA GLY A 158 0.66 -41.06 0.88
C GLY A 158 1.98 -40.29 0.71
N GLU A 159 1.94 -38.96 0.69
CA GLU A 159 3.08 -38.10 0.38
C GLU A 159 3.41 -37.11 1.51
N PRO A 160 4.50 -37.31 2.25
CA PRO A 160 4.88 -36.44 3.37
C PRO A 160 5.17 -34.97 3.04
N ARG A 161 5.51 -34.65 1.78
CA ARG A 161 5.78 -33.27 1.34
C ARG A 161 4.51 -32.42 1.27
N ILE A 162 3.33 -33.03 1.15
CA ILE A 162 2.05 -32.30 1.20
C ILE A 162 1.84 -31.77 2.62
N GLN A 163 1.88 -30.45 2.79
CA GLN A 163 1.75 -29.80 4.10
C GLN A 163 0.29 -29.59 4.51
N ALA A 164 -0.59 -29.33 3.53
CA ALA A 164 -2.00 -29.10 3.77
C ALA A 164 -2.90 -29.71 2.69
N VAL A 165 -4.14 -30.01 3.08
CA VAL A 165 -5.19 -30.50 2.18
C VAL A 165 -6.47 -29.68 2.31
N VAL A 166 -7.08 -29.37 1.17
CA VAL A 166 -8.36 -28.68 1.04
C VAL A 166 -9.36 -29.61 0.37
N GLY A 167 -10.44 -29.99 1.06
CA GLY A 167 -11.53 -30.77 0.49
C GLY A 167 -12.78 -29.91 0.29
N ILE A 168 -13.23 -29.73 -0.95
CA ILE A 168 -14.46 -29.00 -1.28
C ILE A 168 -15.55 -30.01 -1.65
N SER A 169 -16.59 -30.07 -0.83
CA SER A 169 -17.64 -31.09 -0.84
C SER A 169 -17.08 -32.51 -1.08
N PRO A 170 -16.06 -32.97 -0.34
CA PRO A 170 -15.34 -34.20 -0.67
C PRO A 170 -16.22 -35.43 -0.47
N VAL A 171 -16.02 -36.47 -1.29
CA VAL A 171 -16.47 -37.81 -0.90
C VAL A 171 -15.65 -38.22 0.32
N THR A 172 -16.31 -38.60 1.40
CA THR A 172 -15.65 -39.14 2.61
C THR A 172 -16.07 -40.58 2.92
N ASN A 173 -17.21 -41.00 2.36
CA ASN A 173 -17.76 -42.34 2.46
C ASN A 173 -18.23 -42.81 1.07
N PRO A 174 -17.49 -43.71 0.38
CA PRO A 174 -17.91 -44.20 -0.93
C PRO A 174 -19.27 -44.92 -0.93
N LEU A 175 -19.65 -45.54 0.20
CA LEU A 175 -20.91 -46.29 0.30
C LEU A 175 -22.15 -45.39 0.34
N ALA A 176 -21.99 -44.09 0.57
CA ALA A 176 -23.08 -43.12 0.46
C ALA A 176 -23.47 -42.83 -1.01
N LEU A 177 -22.64 -43.25 -1.97
CA LEU A 177 -22.82 -42.95 -3.38
C LEU A 177 -23.67 -44.02 -4.07
N LYS A 178 -24.61 -43.60 -4.93
CA LYS A 178 -25.49 -44.53 -5.69
C LYS A 178 -24.73 -45.54 -6.56
N GLU A 179 -23.56 -45.17 -7.09
CA GLU A 179 -22.70 -46.03 -7.93
C GLU A 179 -22.18 -47.24 -7.15
N PHE A 180 -22.11 -47.12 -5.82
CA PHE A 180 -21.67 -48.16 -4.90
C PHE A 180 -22.82 -49.05 -4.41
N SER A 181 -24.00 -48.98 -5.05
CA SER A 181 -25.08 -49.93 -4.77
C SER A 181 -24.60 -51.38 -4.97
N GLY A 182 -24.80 -52.19 -3.93
CA GLY A 182 -24.32 -53.58 -3.86
C GLY A 182 -22.83 -53.76 -3.53
N VAL A 183 -22.10 -52.69 -3.19
CA VAL A 183 -20.73 -52.75 -2.65
C VAL A 183 -20.79 -52.83 -1.13
N THR A 184 -19.97 -53.68 -0.54
CA THR A 184 -19.88 -53.89 0.91
C THR A 184 -18.74 -53.10 1.56
N ALA A 185 -18.80 -52.90 2.88
CA ALA A 185 -17.71 -52.28 3.64
C ALA A 185 -16.36 -53.01 3.46
N ALA A 186 -16.38 -54.34 3.39
CA ALA A 186 -15.18 -55.15 3.16
C ALA A 186 -14.53 -54.86 1.80
N GLN A 187 -15.34 -54.60 0.76
CA GLN A 187 -14.86 -54.29 -0.59
C GLN A 187 -14.25 -52.89 -0.72
N VAL A 188 -14.65 -51.93 0.13
CA VAL A 188 -14.07 -50.58 0.15
C VAL A 188 -12.97 -50.38 1.19
N ALA A 189 -12.78 -51.35 2.09
CA ALA A 189 -11.85 -51.23 3.21
C ALA A 189 -10.41 -50.86 2.77
N GLY A 190 -9.96 -51.39 1.63
CA GLY A 190 -8.61 -51.14 1.11
C GLY A 190 -8.32 -49.70 0.68
N PHE A 191 -9.36 -48.90 0.44
CA PHE A 191 -9.20 -47.49 0.04
C PHE A 191 -10.12 -46.54 0.84
N SER A 192 -10.78 -47.01 1.90
CA SER A 192 -11.56 -46.16 2.80
C SER A 192 -10.68 -45.08 3.45
N LEU A 193 -11.24 -43.90 3.70
CA LEU A 193 -10.51 -42.83 4.40
C LEU A 193 -10.23 -43.15 5.87
N ASP A 194 -10.88 -44.16 6.47
CA ASP A 194 -10.52 -44.58 7.83
C ASP A 194 -9.08 -45.10 7.88
N GLY A 195 -8.57 -45.68 6.78
CA GLY A 195 -7.19 -46.13 6.64
C GLY A 195 -6.17 -44.99 6.46
N VAL A 196 -6.61 -43.74 6.28
CA VAL A 196 -5.71 -42.58 6.13
C VAL A 196 -5.64 -41.70 7.37
N LEU A 197 -6.55 -41.84 8.33
CA LEU A 197 -6.67 -40.96 9.50
C LEU A 197 -5.34 -40.78 10.26
N GLU A 198 -4.64 -41.88 10.55
CA GLU A 198 -3.37 -41.83 11.29
C GLU A 198 -2.24 -41.15 10.48
N LYS A 199 -2.26 -41.27 9.15
CA LYS A 199 -1.25 -40.63 8.28
C LYS A 199 -1.47 -39.12 8.16
N MET A 200 -2.68 -38.67 8.44
CA MET A 200 -3.09 -37.27 8.31
C MET A 200 -2.87 -36.43 9.58
N VAL A 201 -2.45 -37.02 10.71
CA VAL A 201 -2.35 -36.30 12.00
C VAL A 201 -1.37 -35.12 12.00
N ASN A 202 -0.37 -35.15 11.12
CA ASN A 202 0.63 -34.09 10.94
C ASN A 202 0.32 -33.16 9.76
N ARG A 203 -0.94 -33.10 9.34
CA ARG A 203 -1.37 -32.29 8.20
C ARG A 203 -2.39 -31.26 8.64
N THR A 204 -2.28 -30.09 8.04
CA THR A 204 -3.29 -29.06 8.14
C THR A 204 -4.42 -29.38 7.15
N VAL A 205 -5.65 -29.51 7.64
CA VAL A 205 -6.80 -30.00 6.86
C VAL A 205 -7.91 -28.97 6.90
N TRP A 206 -8.45 -28.63 5.74
CA TRP A 206 -9.63 -27.76 5.63
C TRP A 206 -10.68 -28.42 4.76
N ILE A 207 -11.89 -28.58 5.28
CA ILE A 207 -13.02 -29.19 4.56
C ILE A 207 -14.15 -28.17 4.45
N SER A 208 -14.73 -28.02 3.26
CA SER A 208 -15.97 -27.27 3.04
C SER A 208 -17.07 -28.20 2.53
N ILE A 209 -18.30 -28.00 3.00
CA ILE A 209 -19.47 -28.77 2.56
C ILE A 209 -20.73 -27.90 2.62
N GLY A 210 -21.69 -28.18 1.74
CA GLY A 210 -23.04 -27.62 1.84
C GLY A 210 -23.75 -28.13 3.09
N ASN A 211 -24.69 -27.36 3.63
CA ASN A 211 -25.49 -27.77 4.79
C ASN A 211 -26.58 -28.81 4.46
N ALA A 212 -26.80 -29.11 3.17
CA ALA A 212 -27.81 -30.06 2.69
C ALA A 212 -27.32 -30.84 1.45
N ASP A 213 -26.02 -31.16 1.39
CA ASP A 213 -25.46 -31.99 0.32
C ASP A 213 -25.88 -33.46 0.52
N ASP A 214 -26.75 -33.94 -0.37
CA ASP A 214 -27.31 -35.29 -0.39
C ASP A 214 -26.51 -36.26 -1.27
N ARG A 215 -25.59 -35.74 -2.08
CA ARG A 215 -24.82 -36.53 -3.05
C ARG A 215 -23.62 -37.21 -2.41
N VAL A 216 -22.88 -36.47 -1.58
CA VAL A 216 -21.71 -36.99 -0.83
C VAL A 216 -21.96 -37.03 0.68
N ASN A 217 -23.14 -36.59 1.10
CA ASN A 217 -23.63 -36.57 2.48
C ASN A 217 -22.87 -35.61 3.40
N SER A 218 -23.58 -34.59 3.87
CA SER A 218 -23.04 -33.56 4.78
C SER A 218 -22.59 -34.14 6.12
N GLU A 219 -23.37 -35.08 6.69
CA GLU A 219 -23.05 -35.74 7.95
C GLU A 219 -21.83 -36.65 7.84
N ASP A 220 -21.60 -37.29 6.70
CA ASP A 220 -20.39 -38.10 6.48
C ASP A 220 -19.13 -37.21 6.48
N CYS A 221 -19.18 -36.02 5.87
CA CYS A 221 -18.09 -35.04 5.91
C CYS A 221 -17.83 -34.52 7.33
N ILE A 222 -18.88 -34.17 8.07
CA ILE A 222 -18.77 -33.74 9.47
C ILE A 222 -18.22 -34.88 10.33
N GLY A 223 -18.71 -36.10 10.13
CA GLY A 223 -18.25 -37.30 10.82
C GLY A 223 -16.78 -37.58 10.57
N PHE A 224 -16.31 -37.46 9.33
CA PHE A 224 -14.90 -37.64 8.99
C PHE A 224 -14.00 -36.62 9.70
N THR A 225 -14.34 -35.33 9.68
CA THR A 225 -13.54 -34.30 10.39
C THR A 225 -13.46 -34.56 11.90
N ARG A 226 -14.56 -34.98 12.53
CA ARG A 226 -14.57 -35.38 13.95
C ARG A 226 -13.67 -36.59 14.22
N ARG A 227 -13.71 -37.62 13.37
CA ARG A 227 -12.83 -38.80 13.49
C ARG A 227 -11.36 -38.44 13.33
N LEU A 228 -11.04 -37.52 12.43
CA LEU A 228 -9.68 -37.01 12.25
C LEU A 228 -9.20 -36.25 13.48
N VAL A 229 -10.02 -35.34 14.02
CA VAL A 229 -9.68 -34.62 15.27
C VAL A 229 -9.43 -35.58 16.43
N ALA A 230 -10.33 -36.55 16.64
CA ALA A 230 -10.19 -37.55 17.69
C ALA A 230 -8.92 -38.42 17.50
N THR A 231 -8.60 -38.77 16.26
CA THR A 231 -7.38 -39.54 15.94
C THR A 231 -6.12 -38.72 16.21
N THR A 232 -6.10 -37.43 15.82
CA THR A 232 -4.97 -36.54 16.11
C THR A 232 -4.79 -36.34 17.61
N GLN A 233 -5.86 -36.09 18.37
CA GLN A 233 -5.78 -35.96 19.84
C GLN A 233 -5.26 -37.23 20.51
N ARG A 234 -5.71 -38.39 20.06
CA ARG A 234 -5.25 -39.69 20.56
C ARG A 234 -3.75 -39.91 20.32
N LEU A 235 -3.26 -39.57 19.13
CA LEU A 235 -1.87 -39.79 18.73
C LEU A 235 -0.94 -38.64 19.17
N GLN A 236 -1.49 -37.47 19.49
CA GLN A 236 -0.75 -36.27 19.89
C GLN A 236 -1.42 -35.60 21.11
N PRO A 237 -1.40 -36.23 22.29
CA PRO A 237 -2.15 -35.77 23.46
C PRO A 237 -1.69 -34.40 24.01
N GLY A 238 -0.50 -33.93 23.62
CA GLY A 238 0.01 -32.59 23.97
C GLY A 238 -0.42 -31.47 23.01
N LEU A 239 -1.14 -31.79 21.93
CA LEU A 239 -1.57 -30.79 20.95
C LEU A 239 -2.89 -30.15 21.40
N ASN A 240 -2.80 -28.89 21.85
CA ASN A 240 -3.97 -28.13 22.32
C ASN A 240 -4.88 -27.62 21.18
N LEU A 241 -4.35 -27.48 19.97
CA LEU A 241 -5.07 -27.03 18.79
C LEU A 241 -4.81 -27.99 17.63
N VAL A 242 -5.85 -28.72 17.23
CA VAL A 242 -5.79 -29.63 16.09
C VAL A 242 -6.05 -28.84 14.81
N PRO A 243 -5.14 -28.84 13.81
CA PRO A 243 -5.24 -28.01 12.61
C PRO A 243 -6.24 -28.59 11.59
N VAL A 244 -7.46 -28.89 12.03
CA VAL A 244 -8.57 -29.39 11.20
C VAL A 244 -9.70 -28.36 11.23
N HIS A 245 -10.01 -27.80 10.07
CA HIS A 245 -11.02 -26.77 9.87
C HIS A 245 -12.20 -27.33 9.08
N LEU A 246 -13.41 -27.00 9.52
CA LEU A 246 -14.65 -27.36 8.84
C LEU A 246 -15.45 -26.09 8.55
N HIS A 247 -15.79 -25.90 7.29
CA HIS A 247 -16.67 -24.84 6.81
C HIS A 247 -17.99 -25.47 6.30
N VAL A 248 -19.08 -25.23 7.01
CA VAL A 248 -20.43 -25.63 6.55
C VAL A 248 -21.15 -24.38 6.09
N GLY A 249 -21.43 -24.30 4.79
CA GLY A 249 -22.09 -23.16 4.17
C GLY A 249 -23.46 -23.52 3.60
N VAL A 250 -24.27 -22.51 3.30
CA VAL A 250 -25.56 -22.72 2.63
C VAL A 250 -25.32 -22.96 1.15
N SER A 251 -25.77 -24.10 0.64
CA SER A 251 -25.74 -24.40 -0.80
C SER A 251 -26.87 -25.36 -1.20
N ALA A 252 -27.26 -25.33 -2.47
CA ALA A 252 -28.31 -26.20 -3.00
C ALA A 252 -27.73 -27.50 -3.57
N GLY A 253 -28.12 -28.64 -3.00
CA GLY A 253 -27.70 -29.98 -3.43
C GLY A 253 -26.17 -30.14 -3.37
N HIS A 254 -25.60 -30.83 -4.37
CA HIS A 254 -24.16 -31.04 -4.47
C HIS A 254 -23.44 -29.84 -5.10
N ARG A 255 -23.40 -28.73 -4.37
CA ARG A 255 -22.64 -27.53 -4.73
C ARG A 255 -21.80 -27.09 -3.54
N SER A 256 -20.62 -26.56 -3.82
CA SER A 256 -19.83 -25.86 -2.81
C SER A 256 -20.58 -24.59 -2.35
N PRO A 257 -20.41 -24.16 -1.09
CA PRO A 257 -20.71 -22.79 -0.70
C PRO A 257 -20.01 -21.78 -1.63
N ASP A 258 -20.67 -20.66 -1.92
CA ASP A 258 -20.19 -19.67 -2.90
C ASP A 258 -18.82 -19.07 -2.54
N ASP A 259 -18.51 -18.99 -1.23
CA ASP A 259 -17.27 -18.43 -0.69
C ASP A 259 -16.18 -19.49 -0.43
N ALA A 260 -16.44 -20.78 -0.72
CA ALA A 260 -15.55 -21.88 -0.35
C ALA A 260 -14.13 -21.74 -0.93
N TYR A 261 -14.01 -21.37 -2.20
CA TYR A 261 -12.71 -21.22 -2.88
C TYR A 261 -11.92 -20.01 -2.34
N ALA A 262 -12.62 -18.90 -2.08
CA ALA A 262 -12.00 -17.71 -1.50
C ALA A 262 -11.49 -18.00 -0.08
N LYS A 263 -12.31 -18.64 0.76
CA LYS A 263 -11.92 -19.03 2.12
C LYS A 263 -10.81 -20.08 2.15
N ALA A 264 -10.79 -21.01 1.19
CA ALA A 264 -9.68 -21.94 1.04
C ALA A 264 -8.37 -21.21 0.73
N ALA A 265 -8.40 -20.20 -0.15
CA ALA A 265 -7.21 -19.40 -0.47
C ALA A 265 -6.75 -18.57 0.73
N GLU A 266 -7.66 -17.89 1.42
CA GLU A 266 -7.36 -17.15 2.66
C GLU A 266 -6.72 -18.04 3.72
N PHE A 267 -7.29 -19.24 3.91
CA PHE A 267 -6.75 -20.24 4.81
C PHE A 267 -5.32 -20.63 4.42
N LEU A 268 -5.08 -20.97 3.16
CA LEU A 268 -3.75 -21.36 2.70
C LEU A 268 -2.72 -20.22 2.81
N LEU A 269 -3.10 -18.98 2.51
CA LEU A 269 -2.22 -17.81 2.67
C LEU A 269 -1.86 -17.54 4.14
N ALA A 270 -2.80 -17.78 5.06
CA ALA A 270 -2.53 -17.64 6.50
C ALA A 270 -1.59 -18.74 7.02
N GLN A 271 -1.68 -19.96 6.49
CA GLN A 271 -0.83 -21.08 6.90
C GLN A 271 0.57 -21.03 6.26
N PHE A 272 0.65 -20.50 5.03
CA PHE A 272 1.86 -20.44 4.23
C PHE A 272 2.01 -19.01 3.70
N PRO A 273 2.39 -18.05 4.57
CA PRO A 273 2.64 -16.68 4.13
C PRO A 273 3.82 -16.73 3.15
N GLY A 274 3.51 -16.64 1.86
CA GLY A 274 4.52 -16.64 0.80
C GLY A 274 5.48 -15.47 1.01
N LYS A 275 6.68 -15.56 0.42
CA LYS A 275 7.42 -14.33 0.11
C LYS A 275 6.48 -13.49 -0.76
N PRO A 276 6.20 -12.21 -0.42
CA PRO A 276 5.34 -11.38 -1.26
C PRO A 276 5.83 -11.47 -2.70
N ALA A 277 4.90 -11.76 -3.61
CA ALA A 277 5.19 -11.97 -5.01
C ALA A 277 6.10 -10.85 -5.54
N SER A 278 6.92 -11.17 -6.53
CA SER A 278 7.73 -10.23 -7.33
C SER A 278 6.86 -9.25 -8.13
N GLY A 279 5.94 -8.56 -7.46
CA GLY A 279 5.04 -7.58 -8.04
C GLY A 279 5.73 -6.24 -8.21
N VAL A 280 5.20 -5.46 -9.14
CA VAL A 280 5.54 -4.04 -9.27
C VAL A 280 4.43 -3.20 -8.63
N THR A 281 4.78 -2.07 -8.03
CA THR A 281 3.83 -1.05 -7.59
C THR A 281 2.99 -0.60 -8.79
N ARG A 282 1.67 -0.48 -8.64
CA ARG A 282 0.75 -0.02 -9.70
C ARG A 282 -0.22 1.00 -9.14
N ASP A 283 -0.89 1.75 -9.99
CA ASP A 283 -2.06 2.49 -9.55
C ASP A 283 -3.12 1.50 -9.01
N VAL A 284 -3.58 1.71 -7.78
CA VAL A 284 -4.46 0.78 -7.06
C VAL A 284 -5.89 1.31 -6.92
N PHE A 285 -6.17 2.53 -7.37
CA PHE A 285 -7.49 3.13 -7.26
C PHE A 285 -8.39 2.72 -8.42
N SER A 286 -9.56 2.17 -8.12
CA SER A 286 -10.55 1.73 -9.11
C SER A 286 -11.75 2.67 -9.25
N GLY A 287 -11.80 3.79 -8.51
CA GLY A 287 -12.88 4.76 -8.60
C GLY A 287 -12.65 5.83 -9.66
N ASP A 288 -13.66 6.68 -9.85
CA ASP A 288 -13.69 7.68 -10.93
C ASP A 288 -12.93 8.98 -10.59
N PHE A 289 -12.73 9.28 -9.30
CA PHE A 289 -12.05 10.48 -8.83
C PHE A 289 -11.09 10.21 -7.67
N PRO A 290 -9.81 10.62 -7.73
CA PRO A 290 -9.15 11.38 -8.80
C PRO A 290 -9.11 10.64 -10.16
N PRO A 291 -9.24 11.34 -11.30
CA PRO A 291 -9.21 10.71 -12.61
C PRO A 291 -7.81 10.14 -12.88
N ALA A 292 -7.71 9.09 -13.71
CA ALA A 292 -6.43 8.48 -14.04
C ALA A 292 -5.46 9.46 -14.74
N SER A 293 -5.99 10.34 -15.61
CA SER A 293 -5.26 11.44 -16.25
C SER A 293 -5.75 12.77 -15.70
N TYR A 294 -4.81 13.68 -15.41
CA TYR A 294 -5.10 15.00 -14.84
C TYR A 294 -5.33 16.06 -15.90
N GLY A 295 -4.97 15.80 -17.15
CA GLY A 295 -5.14 16.76 -18.25
C GLY A 295 -4.11 16.61 -19.35
N LYS A 296 -4.35 17.28 -20.48
CA LYS A 296 -3.45 17.31 -21.65
C LYS A 296 -2.47 18.48 -21.63
N ASN A 297 -2.84 19.57 -20.95
CA ASN A 297 -2.04 20.79 -20.78
C ASN A 297 -1.96 21.17 -19.29
N PHE A 298 -1.11 22.14 -18.96
CA PHE A 298 -0.91 22.51 -17.56
C PHE A 298 -2.12 23.15 -16.92
N GLU A 299 -2.94 23.88 -17.66
CA GLU A 299 -4.16 24.51 -17.14
C GLU A 299 -5.18 23.43 -16.70
N GLU A 300 -5.35 22.38 -17.49
CA GLU A 300 -6.19 21.22 -17.14
C GLU A 300 -5.61 20.44 -15.96
N VAL A 301 -4.29 20.20 -15.95
CA VAL A 301 -3.62 19.53 -14.82
C VAL A 301 -3.77 20.34 -13.54
N GLU A 302 -3.61 21.67 -13.60
CA GLU A 302 -3.76 22.55 -12.44
C GLU A 302 -5.18 22.52 -11.88
N ALA A 303 -6.19 22.59 -12.75
CA ALA A 303 -7.58 22.51 -12.33
C ALA A 303 -7.85 21.16 -11.62
N THR A 304 -7.38 20.05 -12.18
CA THR A 304 -7.54 18.73 -11.56
C THR A 304 -6.78 18.62 -10.24
N VAL A 305 -5.52 19.07 -10.19
CA VAL A 305 -4.70 19.08 -8.98
C VAL A 305 -5.40 19.85 -7.86
N GLN A 306 -5.95 21.04 -8.15
CA GLN A 306 -6.68 21.82 -7.17
C GLN A 306 -7.94 21.10 -6.68
N GLU A 307 -8.73 20.49 -7.58
CA GLU A 307 -9.89 19.70 -7.18
C GLU A 307 -9.51 18.51 -6.29
N VAL A 308 -8.40 17.83 -6.58
CA VAL A 308 -7.92 16.71 -5.77
C VAL A 308 -7.52 17.20 -4.38
N ILE A 309 -6.79 18.31 -4.27
CA ILE A 309 -6.46 18.93 -2.99
C ILE A 309 -7.72 19.22 -2.18
N GLU A 310 -8.70 19.89 -2.78
CA GLU A 310 -9.92 20.32 -2.09
C GLU A 310 -10.89 19.18 -1.74
N ARG A 311 -10.94 18.10 -2.54
CA ARG A 311 -11.92 17.01 -2.36
C ARG A 311 -11.38 15.79 -1.63
N VAL A 312 -10.07 15.51 -1.74
CA VAL A 312 -9.44 14.31 -1.18
C VAL A 312 -8.68 14.65 0.10
N PHE A 313 -7.88 15.72 0.07
CA PHE A 313 -6.91 16.00 1.12
C PHE A 313 -7.41 16.99 2.16
N ARG A 314 -8.18 18.00 1.75
CA ARG A 314 -8.78 18.95 2.71
C ARG A 314 -9.75 18.21 3.63
N ASP A 315 -9.54 18.37 4.92
CA ASP A 315 -10.45 17.83 5.93
C ASP A 315 -11.60 18.77 6.28
N GLU A 316 -12.49 18.27 7.12
CA GLU A 316 -13.67 18.99 7.60
C GLU A 316 -13.33 20.29 8.33
N ASP A 317 -12.14 20.39 8.92
CA ASP A 317 -11.66 21.57 9.65
C ASP A 317 -10.82 22.50 8.75
N GLY A 318 -10.61 22.10 7.50
CA GLY A 318 -9.91 22.87 6.49
C GLY A 318 -8.39 22.69 6.48
N ILE A 319 -7.80 21.89 7.35
CA ILE A 319 -6.37 21.56 7.22
C ILE A 319 -6.20 20.51 6.12
N LEU A 320 -5.05 20.50 5.44
CA LEU A 320 -4.75 19.46 4.47
C LEU A 320 -4.14 18.24 5.15
N ARG A 321 -4.67 17.06 4.83
CA ARG A 321 -4.04 15.77 5.14
C ARG A 321 -2.79 15.59 4.29
N SER A 322 -1.79 14.90 4.82
CA SER A 322 -0.55 14.56 4.12
C SER A 322 -0.79 13.36 3.20
N GLY A 323 -1.28 12.24 3.72
CA GLY A 323 -1.60 11.04 2.96
C GLY A 323 -3.04 10.58 3.09
N VAL A 324 -3.53 9.86 2.08
CA VAL A 324 -4.76 9.06 2.14
C VAL A 324 -4.49 7.64 1.62
N ASN A 325 -5.37 6.71 1.94
CA ASN A 325 -5.31 5.35 1.39
C ASN A 325 -5.57 5.41 -0.12
N GLY A 326 -4.60 5.03 -0.94
CA GLY A 326 -4.73 5.09 -2.40
C GLY A 326 -5.73 4.12 -3.02
N ARG A 327 -6.24 3.13 -2.27
CA ARG A 327 -7.33 2.26 -2.77
C ARG A 327 -8.70 2.89 -2.60
N THR A 328 -8.86 3.77 -1.60
CA THR A 328 -10.17 4.32 -1.23
C THR A 328 -10.24 5.84 -1.40
N MET A 329 -9.10 6.51 -1.53
CA MET A 329 -8.93 7.97 -1.52
C MET A 329 -9.53 8.62 -0.27
N LYS A 330 -9.53 7.88 0.84
CA LYS A 330 -10.02 8.30 2.15
C LYS A 330 -8.90 8.22 3.19
N PRO A 331 -9.03 8.94 4.33
CA PRO A 331 -8.05 8.83 5.41
C PRO A 331 -7.83 7.37 5.81
N LEU A 332 -6.57 6.99 6.04
CA LEU A 332 -6.21 5.65 6.51
C LEU A 332 -6.91 5.36 7.83
N THR A 333 -7.44 4.14 7.96
CA THR A 333 -8.01 3.62 9.21
C THR A 333 -7.15 2.50 9.78
N ASN A 334 -7.18 2.31 11.10
CA ASN A 334 -6.44 1.22 11.76
C ASN A 334 -6.81 -0.18 11.24
N THR A 335 -8.02 -0.35 10.71
CA THR A 335 -8.49 -1.62 10.12
C THR A 335 -7.90 -1.90 8.74
N GLU A 336 -7.42 -0.88 8.04
CA GLU A 336 -6.81 -1.02 6.71
C GLU A 336 -5.29 -1.25 6.78
N VAL A 337 -4.67 -0.99 7.94
CA VAL A 337 -3.22 -1.11 8.15
C VAL A 337 -2.92 -2.48 8.78
N LEU A 338 -2.86 -3.50 7.92
CA LEU A 338 -2.76 -4.90 8.34
C LEU A 338 -1.33 -5.34 8.70
N ASP A 339 -0.32 -4.82 8.00
CA ASP A 339 1.05 -5.32 8.10
C ASP A 339 1.84 -4.73 9.27
N ARG A 340 1.37 -3.60 9.82
CA ARG A 340 2.07 -2.83 10.87
C ARG A 340 1.11 -2.40 11.98
N PRO A 341 0.48 -3.35 12.70
CA PRO A 341 -0.43 -3.01 13.78
C PRO A 341 0.29 -2.18 14.85
N LYS A 342 -0.29 -1.03 15.21
CA LYS A 342 0.30 -0.04 16.14
C LYS A 342 1.66 0.53 15.67
N GLY A 343 1.94 0.51 14.37
CA GLY A 343 3.16 1.06 13.78
C GLY A 343 4.42 0.23 13.99
N LYS A 344 4.32 -0.99 14.53
CA LYS A 344 5.47 -1.88 14.73
C LYS A 344 6.17 -2.20 13.41
N GLY A 345 7.50 -2.13 13.41
CA GLY A 345 8.33 -2.34 12.22
C GLY A 345 8.34 -1.16 11.23
N GLY A 346 7.78 -0.01 11.60
CA GLY A 346 7.77 1.21 10.78
C GLY A 346 8.42 2.41 11.48
N TYR A 347 8.53 3.54 10.78
CA TYR A 347 8.98 4.83 11.33
C TYR A 347 8.30 5.23 12.65
N PRO A 348 6.97 5.07 12.84
CA PRO A 348 6.29 5.55 14.04
C PRO A 348 6.37 4.57 15.22
N GLU A 349 7.08 3.44 15.13
CA GLU A 349 7.11 2.47 16.23
C GLU A 349 7.51 3.12 17.57
N HIS A 350 8.50 4.01 17.49
CA HIS A 350 9.07 4.71 18.65
C HIS A 350 8.64 6.18 18.73
N SER A 351 7.63 6.61 17.97
CA SER A 351 7.15 7.99 18.04
C SER A 351 6.46 8.30 19.38
N ALA A 352 6.55 9.56 19.79
CA ALA A 352 5.83 10.18 20.90
C ALA A 352 4.42 10.64 20.46
N MET A 353 3.71 9.73 19.79
CA MET A 353 2.29 9.87 19.48
C MET A 353 1.51 8.70 20.11
N PRO A 354 0.21 8.86 20.40
CA PRO A 354 -0.61 7.77 20.90
C PRO A 354 -0.56 6.53 20.01
N ASP A 355 -0.48 5.33 20.62
CA ASP A 355 -0.38 4.05 19.89
C ASP A 355 -1.51 3.84 18.87
N ALA A 356 -2.71 4.37 19.16
CA ALA A 356 -3.86 4.30 18.27
C ALA A 356 -3.72 5.11 16.98
N LEU A 357 -2.74 6.02 16.92
CA LEU A 357 -2.45 6.88 15.75
C LEU A 357 -1.25 6.38 14.95
N LYS A 358 -0.38 5.56 15.55
CA LYS A 358 0.87 5.11 14.92
C LYS A 358 0.67 4.39 13.60
N ALA A 359 -0.42 3.64 13.42
CA ALA A 359 -0.67 2.96 12.15
C ALA A 359 -1.19 3.93 11.06
N VAL A 360 -1.78 5.06 11.44
CA VAL A 360 -2.46 6.00 10.53
C VAL A 360 -1.79 7.39 10.49
N TRP A 361 -0.59 7.51 11.06
CA TRP A 361 0.13 8.77 11.25
C TRP A 361 0.34 9.58 9.94
N LEU A 362 0.50 8.89 8.81
CA LEU A 362 0.66 9.52 7.50
C LEU A 362 -0.56 10.35 7.07
N ASN A 363 -1.74 10.17 7.68
CA ASN A 363 -2.85 11.06 7.42
C ASN A 363 -2.48 12.53 7.66
N TYR A 364 -1.60 12.81 8.63
CA TYR A 364 -1.32 14.18 9.07
C TYR A 364 0.16 14.50 9.33
N GLU A 365 1.08 13.59 9.02
CA GLU A 365 2.51 13.76 9.30
C GLU A 365 3.08 15.12 8.85
N ASN A 366 2.78 15.51 7.61
CA ASN A 366 3.21 16.78 7.04
C ASN A 366 2.02 17.71 6.77
N ALA A 367 0.92 17.57 7.52
CA ALA A 367 -0.28 18.38 7.30
C ALA A 367 0.00 19.89 7.34
N GLY A 368 0.91 20.32 8.23
CA GLY A 368 1.33 21.71 8.28
C GLY A 368 2.17 22.13 7.06
N GLU A 369 3.11 21.32 6.61
CA GLU A 369 3.89 21.62 5.40
C GLU A 369 2.98 21.70 4.18
N ALA A 370 2.11 20.71 3.97
CA ALA A 370 1.16 20.66 2.87
C ALA A 370 0.23 21.89 2.87
N SER A 371 -0.31 22.25 4.03
CA SER A 371 -1.20 23.42 4.16
C SER A 371 -0.46 24.74 3.93
N GLY A 372 0.77 24.87 4.40
CA GLY A 372 1.61 26.05 4.17
C GLY A 372 2.02 26.20 2.70
N ALA A 373 2.42 25.11 2.05
CA ALA A 373 2.75 25.08 0.63
C ALA A 373 1.52 25.36 -0.25
N TYR A 374 0.34 24.85 0.11
CA TYR A 374 -0.90 25.19 -0.58
C TYR A 374 -1.27 26.66 -0.43
N LEU A 375 -1.11 27.22 0.77
CA LEU A 375 -1.34 28.64 1.01
C LEU A 375 -0.40 29.50 0.14
N MET A 376 0.88 29.15 0.05
CA MET A 376 1.84 29.79 -0.86
C MET A 376 1.38 29.69 -2.33
N ALA A 377 0.99 28.50 -2.78
CA ALA A 377 0.53 28.26 -4.14
C ALA A 377 -0.73 29.09 -4.49
N LEU A 378 -1.66 29.23 -3.55
CA LEU A 378 -2.84 30.10 -3.72
C LEU A 378 -2.48 31.59 -3.78
N CYS A 379 -1.48 32.05 -3.00
CA CYS A 379 -0.99 33.42 -3.11
C CYS A 379 -0.40 33.68 -4.50
N LEU A 380 0.45 32.78 -4.99
CA LEU A 380 1.02 32.86 -6.35
C LEU A 380 -0.07 32.84 -7.43
N LYS A 381 -1.08 31.98 -7.28
CA LYS A 381 -2.25 31.93 -8.16
C LYS A 381 -3.03 33.24 -8.17
N TYR A 382 -3.26 33.83 -7.00
CA TYR A 382 -3.96 35.11 -6.92
C TYR A 382 -3.16 36.26 -7.51
N GLU A 383 -1.83 36.30 -7.31
CA GLU A 383 -0.97 37.28 -7.96
C GLU A 383 -1.08 37.19 -9.50
N ALA A 384 -1.16 35.97 -10.04
CA ALA A 384 -1.25 35.76 -11.48
C ALA A 384 -2.65 36.01 -12.07
N THR A 385 -3.72 35.73 -11.32
CA THR A 385 -5.10 35.72 -11.85
C THR A 385 -6.00 36.81 -11.31
N HIS A 386 -5.70 37.33 -10.12
CA HIS A 386 -6.56 38.20 -9.32
C HIS A 386 -7.98 37.64 -9.07
N ASP A 387 -8.17 36.32 -9.12
CA ASP A 387 -9.49 35.70 -8.89
C ASP A 387 -9.87 35.77 -7.40
N PRO A 388 -10.97 36.46 -7.03
CA PRO A 388 -11.40 36.57 -5.63
C PRO A 388 -11.74 35.21 -4.99
N LYS A 389 -12.09 34.18 -5.77
CA LYS A 389 -12.33 32.83 -5.23
C LYS A 389 -11.05 32.21 -4.66
N VAL A 390 -9.91 32.52 -5.25
CA VAL A 390 -8.59 32.04 -4.79
C VAL A 390 -8.26 32.64 -3.42
N ARG A 391 -8.58 33.93 -3.21
CA ARG A 391 -8.44 34.56 -1.89
C ARG A 391 -9.26 33.84 -0.83
N GLU A 392 -10.49 33.44 -1.14
CA GLU A 392 -11.35 32.74 -0.18
C GLU A 392 -10.80 31.35 0.19
N LEU A 393 -10.26 30.60 -0.78
CA LEU A 393 -9.57 29.33 -0.51
C LEU A 393 -8.33 29.54 0.37
N ALA A 394 -7.58 30.62 0.13
CA ALA A 394 -6.39 30.95 0.89
C ALA A 394 -6.75 31.32 2.34
N ARG A 395 -7.81 32.12 2.53
CA ARG A 395 -8.34 32.49 3.84
C ARG A 395 -8.79 31.28 4.65
N ARG A 396 -9.49 30.31 4.04
CA ARG A 396 -9.86 29.04 4.70
C ARG A 396 -8.65 28.26 5.19
N THR A 397 -7.57 28.27 4.41
CA THR A 397 -6.31 27.60 4.78
C THR A 397 -5.59 28.34 5.91
N LEU A 398 -5.57 29.67 5.89
CA LEU A 398 -5.12 30.50 7.01
C LEU A 398 -5.89 30.20 8.29
N ASP A 399 -7.23 30.17 8.22
CA ASP A 399 -8.12 29.91 9.36
C ASP A 399 -7.82 28.55 10.02
N ALA A 400 -7.58 27.50 9.22
CA ALA A 400 -7.21 26.17 9.71
C ALA A 400 -5.84 26.17 10.42
N ILE A 401 -4.83 26.82 9.84
CA ILE A 401 -3.49 26.96 10.43
C ILE A 401 -3.56 27.70 11.77
N VAL A 402 -4.28 28.83 11.81
CA VAL A 402 -4.51 29.61 13.03
C VAL A 402 -5.23 28.78 14.08
N THR A 403 -6.23 27.99 13.69
CA THR A 403 -6.99 27.15 14.61
C THR A 403 -6.11 26.10 15.25
N LEU A 404 -5.26 25.43 14.47
CA LEU A 404 -4.27 24.49 14.98
C LEU A 404 -3.31 25.18 15.97
N TRP A 405 -2.75 26.34 15.61
CA TRP A 405 -1.89 27.13 16.50
C TRP A 405 -2.57 27.49 17.83
N ARG A 406 -3.84 27.92 17.80
CA ARG A 406 -4.61 28.23 19.02
C ARG A 406 -4.87 27.00 19.87
N ASN A 407 -5.26 25.89 19.26
CA ASN A 407 -5.54 24.65 19.97
C ASN A 407 -4.28 24.03 20.59
N ALA A 408 -3.12 24.31 20.02
CA ALA A 408 -1.81 23.89 20.50
C ALA A 408 -1.27 24.75 21.66
N ALA A 409 -1.82 25.96 21.87
CA ALA A 409 -1.32 26.90 22.87
C ALA A 409 -1.42 26.45 24.34
N PRO A 410 -2.44 25.68 24.79
CA PRO A 410 -2.43 25.08 26.12
C PRO A 410 -1.19 24.23 26.36
N SER A 411 -0.71 24.16 27.61
CA SER A 411 0.47 23.35 27.96
C SER A 411 0.18 21.86 27.73
N ALA A 412 1.07 21.17 27.00
CA ALA A 412 0.99 19.76 26.69
C ALA A 412 2.24 19.02 27.22
N GLY A 413 2.34 18.89 28.54
CA GLY A 413 3.41 18.10 29.17
C GLY A 413 4.82 18.66 28.96
N ASN A 414 5.83 17.80 29.12
CA ASN A 414 7.24 18.20 29.23
C ASN A 414 7.97 18.34 27.86
N GLY A 415 7.33 17.99 26.74
CA GLY A 415 7.94 18.00 25.40
C GLY A 415 7.21 18.83 24.35
N GLY A 416 6.00 19.33 24.66
CA GLY A 416 5.15 20.07 23.72
C GLY A 416 4.21 21.07 24.40
N GLY A 417 3.53 21.88 23.59
CA GLY A 417 2.56 22.88 24.03
C GLY A 417 3.15 24.26 24.29
N GLY A 418 2.26 25.16 24.67
CA GLY A 418 2.59 26.56 24.88
C GLY A 418 2.42 27.39 23.61
N ARG A 419 2.31 28.70 23.82
CA ARG A 419 2.11 29.64 22.72
C ARG A 419 3.33 29.63 21.79
N GLY A 420 3.11 29.28 20.53
CA GLY A 420 4.16 29.16 19.51
C GLY A 420 4.61 27.74 19.21
N TRP A 421 4.13 26.76 19.98
CA TRP A 421 4.26 25.36 19.59
C TRP A 421 3.27 25.03 18.46
N PHE A 422 3.73 24.29 17.46
CA PHE A 422 2.97 23.88 16.29
C PHE A 422 3.19 22.37 16.06
N PRO A 423 2.25 21.52 16.51
CA PRO A 423 2.42 20.07 16.47
C PRO A 423 2.17 19.47 15.10
N LYS A 424 2.63 18.23 14.93
CA LYS A 424 2.11 17.30 13.91
C LYS A 424 0.70 16.84 14.31
N PRO A 425 -0.38 17.27 13.62
CA PRO A 425 -1.74 17.04 14.10
C PRO A 425 -2.25 15.63 13.74
N TYR A 426 -1.58 14.58 14.24
CA TYR A 426 -1.83 13.16 13.87
C TYR A 426 -3.29 12.70 13.93
N ALA A 427 -4.14 13.39 14.68
CA ALA A 427 -5.57 13.11 14.81
C ALA A 427 -6.49 14.28 14.36
N GLY A 428 -5.96 15.22 13.57
CA GLY A 428 -6.64 16.46 13.18
C GLY A 428 -6.42 17.61 14.16
N ILE A 429 -6.86 18.82 13.80
CA ILE A 429 -6.48 20.06 14.50
C ILE A 429 -7.10 20.24 15.88
N HIS A 430 -8.12 19.45 16.23
CA HIS A 430 -8.82 19.49 17.51
C HIS A 430 -8.38 18.41 18.51
N LYS A 431 -7.55 17.44 18.09
CA LYS A 431 -7.19 16.27 18.91
C LYS A 431 -5.68 16.22 19.16
N LEU A 432 -5.19 17.19 19.92
CA LEU A 432 -3.76 17.39 20.17
C LEU A 432 -3.24 16.77 21.47
N ALA A 433 -4.13 16.20 22.30
CA ALA A 433 -3.74 15.61 23.58
C ALA A 433 -2.77 14.43 23.38
N GLY A 434 -1.62 14.48 24.07
CA GLY A 434 -0.59 13.44 24.02
C GLY A 434 0.25 13.42 22.74
N ILE A 435 0.11 14.43 21.87
CA ILE A 435 1.03 14.68 20.77
C ILE A 435 2.13 15.60 21.30
N GLU A 436 3.39 15.21 21.15
CA GLU A 436 4.54 16.04 21.54
C GLU A 436 5.42 16.41 20.34
N GLU A 437 5.15 15.81 19.18
CA GLU A 437 6.05 15.91 18.04
C GLU A 437 5.86 17.17 17.21
N CYS A 438 6.98 17.74 16.79
CA CYS A 438 7.06 18.83 15.84
C CYS A 438 8.33 18.71 14.99
N SER A 439 8.39 19.41 13.87
CA SER A 439 9.55 19.37 12.98
C SER A 439 9.78 20.70 12.25
N ALA A 440 11.05 21.02 11.98
CA ALA A 440 11.44 22.31 11.41
C ALA A 440 10.89 22.52 9.98
N ASP A 441 10.71 21.46 9.20
CA ASP A 441 10.12 21.48 7.85
C ASP A 441 8.64 21.88 7.87
N GLN A 442 7.85 21.32 8.79
CA GLN A 442 6.44 21.70 8.97
C GLN A 442 6.32 23.18 9.32
N TYR A 443 7.16 23.64 10.24
CA TYR A 443 7.26 25.04 10.62
C TYR A 443 7.69 25.94 9.46
N ALA A 444 8.64 25.47 8.63
CA ALA A 444 9.11 26.21 7.44
C ALA A 444 7.99 26.39 6.42
N GLY A 445 7.27 25.33 6.06
CA GLY A 445 6.15 25.40 5.12
C GLY A 445 5.07 26.39 5.56
N ILE A 446 4.65 26.32 6.84
CA ILE A 446 3.68 27.24 7.42
C ILE A 446 4.20 28.68 7.42
N THR A 447 5.44 28.90 7.86
CA THR A 447 6.02 30.25 7.94
C THR A 447 6.12 30.90 6.56
N LEU A 448 6.52 30.14 5.54
CA LEU A 448 6.56 30.60 4.15
C LEU A 448 5.17 30.95 3.63
N GLY A 449 4.19 30.06 3.81
CA GLY A 449 2.80 30.30 3.36
C GLY A 449 2.14 31.50 4.05
N LEU A 450 2.27 31.61 5.37
CA LEU A 450 1.72 32.74 6.14
C LEU A 450 2.37 34.07 5.74
N HIS A 451 3.69 34.09 5.53
CA HIS A 451 4.38 35.30 5.09
C HIS A 451 3.96 35.71 3.66
N ALA A 452 3.77 34.76 2.75
CA ALA A 452 3.24 35.04 1.42
C ALA A 452 1.82 35.64 1.50
N TYR A 453 0.92 35.05 2.29
CA TYR A 453 -0.43 35.56 2.49
C TYR A 453 -0.43 36.96 3.11
N HIS A 454 0.41 37.20 4.13
CA HIS A 454 0.59 38.52 4.77
C HIS A 454 0.94 39.60 3.74
N ARG A 455 1.86 39.30 2.82
CA ARG A 455 2.31 40.26 1.81
C ARG A 455 1.30 40.54 0.70
N THR A 456 0.43 39.58 0.40
CA THR A 456 -0.34 39.57 -0.86
C THR A 456 -1.84 39.74 -0.66
N LEU A 457 -2.42 39.03 0.31
CA LEU A 457 -3.86 38.82 0.44
C LEU A 457 -4.45 39.36 1.75
N ALA A 458 -3.61 39.47 2.78
CA ALA A 458 -4.05 39.76 4.13
C ALA A 458 -4.58 41.19 4.31
N ASP A 459 -5.73 41.31 4.95
CA ASP A 459 -6.19 42.57 5.52
C ASP A 459 -5.44 42.94 6.82
N ALA A 460 -5.76 44.08 7.41
CA ALA A 460 -5.07 44.55 8.62
C ALA A 460 -5.23 43.63 9.83
N ALA A 461 -6.39 42.98 9.98
CA ALA A 461 -6.64 42.06 11.10
C ALA A 461 -5.92 40.72 10.89
N GLU A 462 -5.99 40.17 9.67
CA GLU A 462 -5.27 38.98 9.26
C GLU A 462 -3.75 39.17 9.40
N LYS A 463 -3.20 40.33 9.01
CA LYS A 463 -1.78 40.66 9.20
C LYS A 463 -1.35 40.59 10.66
N LYS A 464 -2.09 41.26 11.55
CA LYS A 464 -1.79 41.26 12.99
C LYS A 464 -1.82 39.84 13.56
N GLN A 465 -2.77 39.02 13.12
CA GLN A 465 -2.89 37.63 13.54
C GLN A 465 -1.71 36.79 13.05
N ILE A 466 -1.30 36.94 11.79
CA ILE A 466 -0.14 36.23 11.23
C ILE A 466 1.14 36.63 11.96
N GLU A 467 1.34 37.92 12.21
CA GLU A 467 2.48 38.43 12.98
C GLU A 467 2.52 37.82 14.39
N GLU A 468 1.36 37.70 15.03
CA GLU A 468 1.22 37.06 16.33
C GLU A 468 1.62 35.58 16.31
N VAL A 469 1.23 34.83 15.27
CA VAL A 469 1.62 33.42 15.10
C VAL A 469 3.13 33.30 14.91
N ILE A 470 3.72 34.00 13.94
CA ILE A 470 5.14 33.86 13.60
C ILE A 470 6.07 34.34 14.72
N VAL A 471 5.74 35.46 15.37
CA VAL A 471 6.53 35.93 16.53
C VAL A 471 6.48 34.88 17.65
N SER A 472 5.32 34.25 17.88
CA SER A 472 5.25 33.19 18.88
C SER A 472 6.05 31.94 18.50
N PHE A 473 6.12 31.56 17.22
CA PHE A 473 7.01 30.48 16.77
C PHE A 473 8.47 30.79 17.10
N SER A 474 8.93 32.02 16.81
CA SER A 474 10.28 32.48 17.14
C SER A 474 10.56 32.41 18.64
N ASP A 475 9.63 32.94 19.47
CA ASP A 475 9.77 32.93 20.92
C ASP A 475 9.81 31.50 21.48
N TRP A 476 8.93 30.61 21.00
CA TRP A 476 8.88 29.24 21.46
C TRP A 476 10.18 28.49 21.15
N TRP A 477 10.68 28.57 19.92
CA TRP A 477 11.94 27.93 19.56
C TRP A 477 13.13 28.49 20.32
N HIS A 478 13.15 29.80 20.62
CA HIS A 478 14.16 30.38 21.49
C HIS A 478 14.10 29.80 22.91
N ASP A 479 12.90 29.76 23.51
CA ASP A 479 12.69 29.30 24.89
C ASP A 479 13.00 27.80 25.06
N HIS A 480 12.95 27.03 23.97
CA HIS A 480 13.25 25.60 23.94
C HIS A 480 14.65 25.28 23.37
N ASP A 481 15.53 26.27 23.26
CA ASP A 481 16.91 26.10 22.78
C ASP A 481 17.00 25.41 21.41
N HIS A 482 16.03 25.71 20.53
CA HIS A 482 15.84 25.10 19.23
C HIS A 482 15.76 23.57 19.30
N SER A 483 15.09 23.06 20.34
CA SER A 483 14.87 21.64 20.55
C SER A 483 13.39 21.26 20.57
N GLY A 484 13.10 20.00 20.25
CA GLY A 484 11.75 19.45 20.24
C GLY A 484 11.78 17.92 20.25
N VAL A 485 10.62 17.29 20.04
CA VAL A 485 10.51 15.83 19.89
C VAL A 485 10.16 15.50 18.44
N TYR A 486 10.87 14.54 17.85
CA TYR A 486 10.63 14.07 16.49
C TYR A 486 10.81 12.56 16.41
N PHE A 487 9.76 11.82 16.03
CA PHE A 487 9.67 10.36 16.14
C PHE A 487 10.16 9.84 17.49
N GLY A 488 9.63 10.46 18.56
CA GLY A 488 9.89 10.13 19.96
C GLY A 488 11.32 10.37 20.43
N LYS A 489 12.16 10.99 19.59
CA LYS A 489 13.53 11.35 19.95
C LYS A 489 13.61 12.86 20.21
N PRO A 490 14.25 13.27 21.33
CA PRO A 490 14.57 14.67 21.49
C PRO A 490 15.61 15.07 20.44
N ILE A 491 15.34 16.16 19.72
CA ILE A 491 16.18 16.69 18.65
C ILE A 491 16.59 18.11 19.01
N TRP A 492 17.89 18.41 18.93
CA TRP A 492 18.42 19.77 19.06
C TRP A 492 18.89 20.21 17.69
N TRP A 493 18.05 20.98 16.97
CA TRP A 493 18.29 21.32 15.57
C TRP A 493 19.64 22.04 15.37
N LYS A 494 20.01 22.92 16.30
CA LYS A 494 21.29 23.64 16.27
C LYS A 494 22.54 22.75 16.40
N ARG A 495 22.38 21.49 16.85
CA ARG A 495 23.48 20.51 16.97
C ARG A 495 23.59 19.60 15.74
N LEU A 496 22.72 19.77 14.75
CA LEU A 496 22.77 19.01 13.50
C LEU A 496 23.56 19.80 12.45
N GLU A 497 24.89 19.74 12.54
CA GLU A 497 25.82 20.46 11.64
C GLU A 497 25.68 20.09 10.15
N TRP A 498 24.91 19.05 9.84
CA TRP A 498 24.63 18.56 8.50
C TRP A 498 23.24 18.93 7.99
N HIS A 499 22.48 19.76 8.72
CA HIS A 499 21.05 20.00 8.46
C HIS A 499 20.76 21.42 7.95
N PRO A 500 21.05 21.74 6.67
CA PRO A 500 20.90 23.09 6.11
C PRO A 500 19.46 23.61 6.17
N MET A 501 18.46 22.73 6.08
CA MET A 501 17.04 23.09 6.20
C MET A 501 16.74 23.81 7.52
N ALA A 502 17.18 23.25 8.65
CA ALA A 502 16.96 23.84 9.95
C ALA A 502 17.69 25.19 10.07
N ALA A 503 18.95 25.25 9.63
CA ALA A 503 19.73 26.48 9.66
C ALA A 503 19.08 27.61 8.86
N ALA A 504 18.67 27.33 7.62
CA ALA A 504 18.01 28.32 6.76
C ALA A 504 16.66 28.75 7.34
N TYR A 505 15.87 27.79 7.82
CA TYR A 505 14.57 28.08 8.42
C TYR A 505 14.69 28.96 9.66
N PHE A 506 15.54 28.62 10.63
CA PHE A 506 15.62 29.39 11.87
C PHE A 506 16.22 30.78 11.65
N LEU A 507 17.19 30.93 10.74
CA LEU A 507 17.64 32.26 10.30
C LEU A 507 16.47 33.08 9.75
N TYR A 508 15.67 32.50 8.85
CA TYR A 508 14.52 33.16 8.25
C TYR A 508 13.45 33.51 9.29
N LEU A 509 13.04 32.56 10.12
CA LEU A 509 12.03 32.73 11.17
C LEU A 509 12.39 33.91 12.09
N HIS A 510 13.62 33.92 12.61
CA HIS A 510 14.03 34.95 13.56
C HIS A 510 14.25 36.31 12.89
N ALA A 511 14.72 36.35 11.65
CA ALA A 511 14.79 37.60 10.87
C ALA A 511 13.40 38.19 10.62
N LEU A 512 12.41 37.35 10.29
CA LEU A 512 11.03 37.76 10.05
C LEU A 512 10.36 38.23 11.34
N ALA A 513 10.52 37.49 12.44
CA ALA A 513 9.97 37.88 13.73
C ALA A 513 10.58 39.22 14.22
N GLU A 514 11.90 39.41 14.07
CA GLU A 514 12.57 40.67 14.43
C GLU A 514 12.09 41.84 13.56
N SER A 515 11.80 41.64 12.27
CA SER A 515 11.34 42.72 11.38
C SER A 515 9.90 43.18 11.70
N TRP A 516 9.06 42.29 12.23
CA TRP A 516 7.69 42.61 12.64
C TRP A 516 7.59 43.09 14.09
N ARG A 517 8.31 42.45 15.01
CA ARG A 517 8.35 42.81 16.43
C ARG A 517 9.75 42.59 17.00
N PRO A 518 10.63 43.61 16.92
CA PRO A 518 11.98 43.51 17.45
C PRO A 518 12.00 43.07 18.92
N SER A 519 12.83 42.08 19.25
CA SER A 519 12.96 41.56 20.61
C SER A 519 14.37 41.02 20.87
N ALA A 520 14.76 40.95 22.14
CA ALA A 520 16.04 40.35 22.51
C ALA A 520 16.10 38.86 22.09
N LYS A 521 14.98 38.13 22.18
CA LYS A 521 14.89 36.71 21.84
C LYS A 521 15.13 36.45 20.35
N SER A 522 14.36 37.11 19.49
CA SER A 522 14.51 36.99 18.02
C SER A 522 15.90 37.40 17.56
N ARG A 523 16.45 38.51 18.09
CA ARG A 523 17.81 38.95 17.78
C ARG A 523 18.87 37.93 18.20
N GLN A 524 18.84 37.49 19.45
CA GLN A 524 19.82 36.53 19.97
C GLN A 524 19.76 35.20 19.21
N SER A 525 18.55 34.70 18.91
CA SER A 525 18.40 33.47 18.13
C SER A 525 18.90 33.64 16.70
N PHE A 526 18.63 34.78 16.06
CA PHE A 526 19.18 35.08 14.73
C PHE A 526 20.72 35.10 14.74
N GLU A 527 21.32 35.78 15.71
CA GLU A 527 22.78 35.83 15.88
C GLU A 527 23.39 34.44 16.15
N THR A 528 22.72 33.62 16.95
CA THR A 528 23.11 32.24 17.24
C THR A 528 23.16 31.41 15.97
N TRP A 529 22.11 31.44 15.14
CA TRP A 529 22.07 30.70 13.89
C TRP A 529 23.00 31.30 12.82
N LEU A 530 23.22 32.61 12.83
CA LEU A 530 24.18 33.26 11.94
C LEU A 530 25.62 32.83 12.27
N ALA A 531 25.94 32.57 13.54
CA ALA A 531 27.22 31.96 13.91
C ALA A 531 27.37 30.54 13.35
N LEU A 532 26.25 29.82 13.15
CA LEU A 532 26.19 28.47 12.57
C LEU A 532 26.00 28.44 11.05
N LYS A 533 26.09 29.59 10.36
CA LYS A 533 25.84 29.71 8.90
C LYS A 533 26.64 28.76 8.02
N ALA A 534 27.78 28.24 8.49
CA ALA A 534 28.54 27.22 7.76
C ALA A 534 27.71 25.95 7.48
N THR A 535 26.70 25.66 8.31
CA THR A 535 25.73 24.58 8.11
C THR A 535 24.94 24.73 6.80
N LEU A 536 24.74 25.97 6.31
CA LEU A 536 24.09 26.23 5.03
C LEU A 536 24.91 25.75 3.83
N LEU A 537 26.20 25.46 4.02
CA LEU A 537 27.09 24.91 2.98
C LEU A 537 27.29 23.39 3.15
N ARG A 538 26.48 22.75 3.99
CA ARG A 538 26.46 21.29 4.20
C ARG A 538 25.13 20.69 3.76
N PRO A 539 25.05 19.37 3.58
CA PRO A 539 26.18 18.46 3.27
C PRO A 539 26.80 18.75 1.89
N ASP A 540 27.92 18.09 1.58
CA ASP A 540 28.59 18.24 0.28
C ASP A 540 27.95 17.37 -0.83
N LYS A 541 26.99 16.50 -0.45
CA LYS A 541 26.30 15.56 -1.32
C LYS A 541 24.79 15.75 -1.24
N ALA A 542 24.09 15.50 -2.34
CA ALA A 542 22.63 15.53 -2.38
C ALA A 542 22.06 14.47 -1.42
N THR A 543 21.07 14.85 -0.62
CA THR A 543 20.43 13.94 0.36
C THR A 543 18.97 13.72 0.03
N GLY A 544 18.13 14.73 0.24
CA GLY A 544 16.71 14.72 -0.06
C GLY A 544 16.27 16.06 -0.63
N ILE A 545 15.15 16.06 -1.34
CA ILE A 545 14.71 17.25 -2.06
C ILE A 545 14.29 18.39 -1.12
N THR A 546 13.58 18.08 -0.04
CA THR A 546 13.16 19.04 1.01
C THR A 546 14.36 19.59 1.77
N MET A 547 15.40 18.76 1.99
CA MET A 547 16.64 19.15 2.67
C MET A 547 17.37 20.30 1.96
N HIS A 548 17.21 20.44 0.65
CA HIS A 548 17.87 21.48 -0.15
C HIS A 548 16.89 22.52 -0.71
N GLY A 549 15.63 22.15 -0.91
CA GLY A 549 14.59 23.02 -1.44
C GLY A 549 14.04 24.04 -0.44
N LEU A 550 13.75 23.62 0.80
CA LEU A 550 13.34 24.54 1.86
C LEU A 550 14.40 25.61 2.15
N PRO A 551 15.72 25.29 2.20
CA PRO A 551 16.76 26.31 2.23
C PRO A 551 16.66 27.34 1.12
N VAL A 552 16.43 26.93 -0.13
CA VAL A 552 16.29 27.86 -1.27
C VAL A 552 15.13 28.84 -1.02
N LEU A 553 13.97 28.33 -0.60
CA LEU A 553 12.81 29.19 -0.28
C LEU A 553 13.07 30.13 0.91
N CYS A 554 13.78 29.68 1.94
CA CYS A 554 14.11 30.53 3.09
C CYS A 554 15.17 31.59 2.74
N LEU A 555 16.19 31.23 1.96
CA LEU A 555 17.25 32.14 1.50
C LEU A 555 16.69 33.22 0.58
N GLU A 556 15.69 32.88 -0.24
CA GLU A 556 14.90 33.85 -1.02
C GLU A 556 14.36 34.99 -0.14
N GLN A 557 13.75 34.64 1.01
CA GLN A 557 13.17 35.63 1.91
C GLN A 557 14.25 36.34 2.75
N LEU A 558 15.32 35.65 3.13
CA LEU A 558 16.45 36.26 3.85
C LEU A 558 17.14 37.35 3.03
N HIS A 559 17.26 37.17 1.71
CA HIS A 559 17.80 38.20 0.82
C HIS A 559 16.98 39.51 0.88
N LEU A 560 15.65 39.40 1.01
CA LEU A 560 14.75 40.55 1.15
C LEU A 560 14.79 41.17 2.55
N LEU A 561 14.83 40.34 3.60
CA LEU A 561 14.78 40.79 5.00
C LEU A 561 16.12 41.34 5.49
N ARG A 562 17.24 40.77 5.03
CA ARG A 562 18.61 41.06 5.46
C ARG A 562 19.57 41.18 4.27
N PRO A 563 19.34 42.17 3.38
CA PRO A 563 20.22 42.41 2.23
C PRO A 563 21.65 42.79 2.66
N ASP A 564 21.83 43.29 3.89
CA ASP A 564 23.14 43.58 4.48
C ASP A 564 24.03 42.33 4.66
N LEU A 565 23.43 41.14 4.63
CA LEU A 565 24.11 39.85 4.79
C LEU A 565 24.18 39.05 3.48
N ASP A 566 24.02 39.69 2.32
CA ASP A 566 23.94 38.98 1.04
C ASP A 566 25.21 38.17 0.70
N ALA A 567 26.38 38.63 1.15
CA ALA A 567 27.64 37.88 1.04
C ALA A 567 27.60 36.51 1.77
N VAL A 568 26.66 36.30 2.69
CA VAL A 568 26.38 35.01 3.34
C VAL A 568 25.33 34.21 2.55
N TRP A 569 24.27 34.87 2.08
CA TRP A 569 23.13 34.21 1.44
C TRP A 569 23.46 33.69 0.05
N GLN A 570 24.16 34.47 -0.76
CA GLN A 570 24.38 34.12 -2.16
C GLN A 570 25.21 32.83 -2.33
N PRO A 571 26.33 32.60 -1.61
CA PRO A 571 27.06 31.33 -1.70
C PRO A 571 26.23 30.14 -1.23
N ALA A 572 25.45 30.31 -0.15
CA ALA A 572 24.55 29.28 0.37
C ALA A 572 23.47 28.91 -0.65
N LEU A 573 22.86 29.91 -1.28
CA LEU A 573 21.84 29.73 -2.29
C LEU A 573 22.37 28.94 -3.50
N VAL A 574 23.52 29.35 -4.04
CA VAL A 574 24.17 28.65 -5.17
C VAL A 574 24.44 27.19 -4.82
N HIS A 575 24.98 26.94 -3.62
CA HIS A 575 25.29 25.59 -3.15
C HIS A 575 24.04 24.73 -2.99
N GLN A 576 23.01 25.23 -2.30
CA GLN A 576 21.78 24.49 -2.04
C GLN A 576 20.96 24.26 -3.31
N ALA A 577 20.90 25.23 -4.23
CA ALA A 577 20.24 25.05 -5.53
C ALA A 577 20.93 23.96 -6.38
N ALA A 578 22.26 23.90 -6.36
CA ALA A 578 22.99 22.85 -7.07
C ALA A 578 22.74 21.46 -6.46
N LEU A 579 22.66 21.36 -5.13
CA LEU A 579 22.32 20.11 -4.44
C LEU A 579 20.86 19.69 -4.66
N LEU A 580 19.93 20.66 -4.71
CA LEU A 580 18.53 20.46 -5.04
C LEU A 580 18.40 19.85 -6.45
N ALA A 581 19.05 20.44 -7.45
CA ALA A 581 19.02 19.93 -8.82
C ALA A 581 19.56 18.48 -8.91
N ARG A 582 20.65 18.18 -8.20
CA ARG A 582 21.15 16.79 -8.09
C ARG A 582 20.17 15.87 -7.38
N SER A 583 19.43 16.37 -6.39
CA SER A 583 18.50 15.57 -5.58
C SER A 583 17.32 15.03 -6.41
N VAL A 584 16.87 15.79 -7.40
CA VAL A 584 15.80 15.37 -8.33
C VAL A 584 16.21 14.11 -9.11
N ASP A 585 17.46 14.02 -9.57
CA ASP A 585 17.88 12.96 -10.50
C ASP A 585 18.70 11.83 -9.86
N GLN A 586 19.44 12.09 -8.78
CA GLN A 586 20.58 11.24 -8.40
C GLN A 586 20.44 10.54 -7.04
N THR A 587 19.44 10.87 -6.24
CA THR A 587 19.33 10.33 -4.87
C THR A 587 18.65 8.97 -4.86
N ALA A 588 18.99 8.13 -3.87
CA ALA A 588 18.24 6.89 -3.63
C ALA A 588 16.77 7.19 -3.32
N GLN A 589 16.50 8.33 -2.68
CA GLN A 589 15.14 8.77 -2.40
C GLN A 589 14.37 9.05 -3.69
N SER A 590 14.92 9.83 -4.63
CA SER A 590 14.25 10.12 -5.91
C SER A 590 14.10 8.90 -6.80
N LYS A 591 14.85 7.81 -6.55
CA LYS A 591 14.59 6.54 -7.21
C LYS A 591 13.28 5.94 -6.75
N HIS A 592 12.97 5.94 -5.45
CA HIS A 592 11.83 5.20 -4.88
C HIS A 592 10.59 6.03 -4.62
N PHE A 593 10.77 7.27 -4.21
CA PHE A 593 9.72 8.18 -3.79
C PHE A 593 9.42 9.19 -4.88
N GLU A 594 8.17 9.61 -4.93
CA GLU A 594 7.77 10.66 -5.85
C GLU A 594 8.12 12.03 -5.26
N VAL A 595 8.96 12.77 -6.00
CA VAL A 595 9.59 14.01 -5.54
C VAL A 595 9.46 15.14 -6.56
N LEU A 596 8.92 14.88 -7.75
CA LEU A 596 8.93 15.84 -8.85
C LEU A 596 8.02 17.05 -8.57
N GLY A 597 6.96 16.89 -7.78
CA GLY A 597 6.12 18.01 -7.33
C GLY A 597 6.96 19.03 -6.56
N TYR A 598 7.71 18.58 -5.56
CA TYR A 598 8.68 19.39 -4.82
C TYR A 598 9.74 20.00 -5.74
N GLY A 599 10.25 19.20 -6.69
CA GLY A 599 11.24 19.65 -7.67
C GLY A 599 10.76 20.83 -8.49
N ALA A 600 9.51 20.80 -8.97
CA ALA A 600 8.92 21.89 -9.74
C ALA A 600 8.89 23.21 -8.96
N ASP A 601 8.42 23.20 -7.70
CA ASP A 601 8.35 24.40 -6.85
C ASP A 601 9.75 24.95 -6.54
N TYR A 602 10.60 24.12 -5.93
CA TYR A 602 11.87 24.58 -5.40
C TYR A 602 12.85 25.00 -6.52
N LEU A 603 12.87 24.31 -7.65
CA LEU A 603 13.69 24.71 -8.80
C LEU A 603 13.14 25.97 -9.48
N GLY A 604 11.81 26.17 -9.48
CA GLY A 604 11.19 27.41 -9.95
C GLY A 604 11.62 28.62 -9.11
N ALA A 605 11.71 28.45 -7.78
CA ALA A 605 12.26 29.46 -6.88
C ALA A 605 13.77 29.68 -7.11
N ALA A 606 14.55 28.60 -7.26
CA ALA A 606 15.98 28.68 -7.54
C ALA A 606 16.27 29.44 -8.85
N HIS A 607 15.50 29.19 -9.91
CA HIS A 607 15.64 29.88 -11.20
C HIS A 607 15.45 31.40 -11.06
N ARG A 608 14.48 31.83 -10.25
CA ARG A 608 14.21 33.27 -10.06
C ARG A 608 15.39 34.01 -9.42
N LEU A 609 16.12 33.34 -8.53
CA LEU A 609 17.27 33.93 -7.82
C LEU A 609 18.58 33.72 -8.56
N LEU A 610 18.67 32.67 -9.37
CA LEU A 610 19.84 32.28 -10.16
C LEU A 610 19.41 32.10 -11.63
N PRO A 611 19.09 33.21 -12.33
CA PRO A 611 18.77 33.12 -13.75
C PRO A 611 19.96 32.52 -14.51
N ASP A 612 19.68 31.90 -15.67
CA ASP A 612 20.66 31.27 -16.56
C ASP A 612 21.33 29.99 -16.04
N ALA A 613 21.10 29.57 -14.79
CA ALA A 613 21.63 28.31 -14.24
C ALA A 613 20.92 27.04 -14.76
N GLY A 614 19.89 27.19 -15.62
CA GLY A 614 19.13 26.09 -16.22
C GLY A 614 18.08 25.43 -15.32
N TYR A 615 17.81 26.00 -14.14
CA TYR A 615 16.81 25.47 -13.21
C TYR A 615 15.37 25.56 -13.74
N ASP A 616 15.08 26.50 -14.64
CA ASP A 616 13.80 26.62 -15.35
C ASP A 616 13.46 25.35 -16.15
N LYS A 617 14.45 24.82 -16.88
CA LYS A 617 14.28 23.61 -17.69
C LYS A 617 14.03 22.39 -16.83
N LEU A 618 14.73 22.29 -15.70
CA LEU A 618 14.54 21.19 -14.74
C LEU A 618 13.18 21.29 -14.05
N ALA A 619 12.74 22.49 -13.65
CA ALA A 619 11.42 22.72 -13.07
C ALA A 619 10.31 22.35 -14.08
N LEU A 620 10.47 22.77 -15.35
CA LEU A 620 9.54 22.43 -16.42
C LEU A 620 9.45 20.91 -16.64
N ARG A 621 10.58 20.21 -16.70
CA ARG A 621 10.62 18.74 -16.83
C ARG A 621 9.86 18.06 -15.68
N CYS A 622 9.99 18.57 -14.46
CA CYS A 622 9.25 18.05 -13.30
C CYS A 622 7.73 18.23 -13.49
N LEU A 623 7.28 19.42 -13.91
CA LEU A 623 5.86 19.68 -14.19
C LEU A 623 5.31 18.79 -15.31
N GLU A 624 6.09 18.59 -16.38
CA GLU A 624 5.68 17.80 -17.55
C GLU A 624 5.55 16.30 -17.28
N THR A 625 6.24 15.80 -16.26
CA THR A 625 6.23 14.38 -15.89
C THR A 625 4.96 14.02 -15.13
N LEU A 626 4.45 14.93 -14.30
CA LEU A 626 3.32 14.68 -13.41
C LEU A 626 2.00 15.01 -14.10
N LYS A 627 1.38 14.02 -14.75
CA LYS A 627 0.14 14.20 -15.54
C LYS A 627 -0.93 13.14 -15.26
N ASN A 628 -0.61 12.12 -14.47
CA ASN A 628 -1.50 11.02 -14.16
C ASN A 628 -1.57 10.84 -12.65
N ARG A 629 -2.69 10.27 -12.18
CA ARG A 629 -2.88 9.89 -10.77
C ARG A 629 -1.74 9.01 -10.25
N GLY A 630 -1.24 8.09 -11.08
CA GLY A 630 -0.09 7.24 -10.75
C GLY A 630 1.16 8.01 -10.32
N ASP A 631 1.29 9.26 -10.78
CA ASP A 631 2.46 10.11 -10.56
C ASP A 631 2.38 10.91 -9.23
N PHE A 632 1.35 10.72 -8.41
CA PHE A 632 1.20 11.44 -7.13
C PHE A 632 1.10 10.52 -5.90
N TYR A 633 1.43 9.25 -6.09
CA TYR A 633 1.63 8.35 -4.96
C TYR A 633 2.96 8.60 -4.25
N HIS A 634 3.02 8.33 -2.95
CA HIS A 634 4.23 8.47 -2.16
C HIS A 634 5.40 7.64 -2.72
N ILE A 635 5.12 6.39 -3.09
CA ILE A 635 6.04 5.50 -3.80
C ILE A 635 5.75 5.59 -5.30
N ARG A 636 6.81 5.72 -6.10
CA ARG A 636 6.71 5.70 -7.56
C ARG A 636 6.04 4.42 -8.04
N ARG A 637 5.32 4.48 -9.14
CA ARG A 637 4.74 3.28 -9.76
C ARG A 637 5.76 2.57 -10.64
N GLU A 638 5.45 1.32 -10.96
CA GLU A 638 6.29 0.38 -11.72
C GLU A 638 7.58 -0.10 -11.02
N GLN A 639 7.72 0.13 -9.72
CA GLN A 639 8.84 -0.36 -8.92
C GLN A 639 8.62 -1.78 -8.45
N ARG A 640 9.66 -2.61 -8.52
CA ARG A 640 9.61 -3.94 -7.92
C ARG A 640 9.51 -3.83 -6.40
N ILE A 641 8.50 -4.48 -5.81
CA ILE A 641 8.20 -4.43 -4.38
C ILE A 641 9.39 -5.00 -3.56
N ASP A 642 10.07 -6.02 -4.08
CA ASP A 642 11.26 -6.62 -3.46
C ASP A 642 12.50 -5.71 -3.45
N GLN A 643 12.46 -4.60 -4.20
CA GLN A 643 13.51 -3.57 -4.24
C GLN A 643 13.15 -2.33 -3.43
N LEU A 644 11.95 -2.26 -2.85
CA LEU A 644 11.57 -1.14 -1.99
C LEU A 644 12.36 -1.20 -0.67
N PRO A 645 12.71 -0.03 -0.09
CA PRO A 645 13.29 0.00 1.24
C PRO A 645 12.39 -0.73 2.25
N PRO A 646 12.94 -1.52 3.19
CA PRO A 646 12.14 -2.30 4.15
C PRO A 646 11.13 -1.46 4.95
N LEU A 647 11.48 -0.20 5.22
CA LEU A 647 10.63 0.76 5.92
C LEU A 647 9.31 1.07 5.18
N VAL A 648 9.24 0.85 3.86
CA VAL A 648 8.08 1.18 3.02
C VAL A 648 7.61 0.00 2.15
N SER A 649 8.15 -1.21 2.37
CA SER A 649 7.82 -2.40 1.57
C SER A 649 6.48 -3.05 1.92
N GLY A 650 5.89 -2.70 3.07
CA GLY A 650 4.56 -3.19 3.50
C GLY A 650 3.42 -2.45 2.80
N ASP A 651 2.26 -3.10 2.71
CA ASP A 651 1.13 -2.68 1.87
C ASP A 651 0.55 -1.31 2.29
N ASP A 652 0.59 -1.01 3.59
CA ASP A 652 0.05 0.21 4.20
C ASP A 652 0.78 1.49 3.79
N TYR A 653 2.09 1.43 3.54
CA TYR A 653 2.88 2.59 3.07
C TYR A 653 3.04 2.64 1.56
N ARG A 654 3.02 1.48 0.90
CA ARG A 654 3.24 1.39 -0.54
C ARG A 654 2.16 2.12 -1.34
N ASP A 655 0.93 2.08 -0.85
CA ASP A 655 -0.25 2.57 -1.58
C ASP A 655 -0.76 3.93 -1.05
N VAL A 656 0.07 4.70 -0.35
CA VAL A 656 -0.29 6.04 0.13
C VAL A 656 -0.31 7.04 -1.03
N PHE A 657 -1.43 7.74 -1.16
CA PHE A 657 -1.61 8.83 -2.11
C PHE A 657 -1.34 10.16 -1.41
N PHE A 658 -0.46 11.01 -1.96
CA PHE A 658 0.25 12.04 -1.17
C PHE A 658 -0.08 13.47 -1.62
N CYS A 659 -0.39 14.36 -0.67
CA CYS A 659 -0.86 15.73 -0.92
C CYS A 659 0.27 16.65 -1.35
N GLU A 660 1.45 16.47 -0.79
CA GLU A 660 2.59 17.37 -0.92
C GLU A 660 3.06 17.48 -2.38
N GLY A 661 3.04 16.36 -3.11
CA GLY A 661 3.30 16.33 -4.53
C GLY A 661 2.35 17.25 -5.32
N HIS A 662 1.07 17.28 -4.94
CA HIS A 662 0.04 18.12 -5.58
C HIS A 662 0.25 19.61 -5.28
N VAL A 663 0.41 19.97 -4.00
CA VAL A 663 0.52 21.38 -3.60
C VAL A 663 1.82 22.02 -4.11
N HIS A 664 2.93 21.27 -4.13
CA HIS A 664 4.19 21.76 -4.70
C HIS A 664 4.16 21.79 -6.23
N TRP A 665 3.50 20.83 -6.90
CA TRP A 665 3.26 20.95 -8.34
C TRP A 665 2.50 22.25 -8.66
N MET A 666 1.45 22.55 -7.89
CA MET A 666 0.64 23.76 -8.06
C MET A 666 1.47 25.04 -7.82
N ALA A 667 2.29 25.07 -6.77
CA ALA A 667 3.22 26.17 -6.52
C ALA A 667 4.20 26.38 -7.68
N GLY A 668 4.82 25.30 -8.16
CA GLY A 668 5.76 25.32 -9.28
C GLY A 668 5.11 25.84 -10.57
N TYR A 669 3.89 25.41 -10.88
CA TYR A 669 3.13 25.91 -12.03
C TYR A 669 2.89 27.43 -11.94
N TRP A 670 2.37 27.93 -10.82
CA TRP A 670 2.07 29.35 -10.69
C TRP A 670 3.31 30.24 -10.61
N ARG A 671 4.41 29.79 -9.98
CA ARG A 671 5.72 30.49 -10.09
C ARG A 671 6.14 30.65 -11.53
N ARG A 672 5.98 29.59 -12.32
CA ARG A 672 6.34 29.56 -13.74
C ARG A 672 5.40 30.40 -14.61
N GLN A 673 4.17 30.68 -14.18
CA GLN A 673 3.28 31.63 -14.85
C GLN A 673 3.67 33.08 -14.54
N LEU A 674 4.05 33.40 -13.30
CA LEU A 674 4.53 34.74 -12.92
C LEU A 674 5.87 35.14 -13.54
N GLN A 675 6.64 34.17 -14.05
CA GLN A 675 7.92 34.38 -14.74
C GLN A 675 7.79 34.58 -16.25
N LYS A 676 6.62 34.30 -16.84
CA LYS A 676 6.31 34.59 -18.24
C LYS A 676 5.90 36.05 -18.38
#